data_AF-A0A7S4F4F3-F1
#
_entry.id   AF-A0A7S4F4F3-F1
#
_cell.length_a   1.000
_cell.length_b   1.000
_cell.length_c   1.000
_cell.angle_alpha   90.00
_cell.angle_beta   90.00
_cell.angle_gamma   90.00
#
_symmetry.space_group_name_H-M   'P 1'
#
loop_
_entity.id
_entity.type
_entity.pdbx_description
1 polymer ?
#
loop_
_entity_poly.entity_id
_entity_poly.type
_entity_poly.pdbx_seq_one_letter_code
_entity_poly.pdbx_strand_id
1 'polypeptide(L)'
;NAAPRRCASRNRCPIRASLYDIDSYRATAPNTRAPMHTRMQPVRRSSTFSLWLLFITYARATIEDELQPRECNDTQLQMGPDPIFVAVTGRCTRWMANITTAADRTDHFALQLISAEGDCAARIDVYRLSATQAEAPAWVGSAACGVQLLVPIQKGEEYIILGRKSSTSLDLWLKAGMLPTSWPGPSGALAWRSAKARAQPAAAVKPPVEAGAMLLPALPPAPSPPPIRARQHQNSLPAAARVVDTADDLRDAVRAEALAGITSAEAPRVLYVPSDATISLNGQPVVVRGVHVHLQSTSVETAVIDGGGIGRLFDVQNGSLLLSRIHLFRGVANASDGEDGPADAVSPTFGGAVSALICSIELERCLVSHCTGFGAGAIWIQGQSTLVIRESNFADCVQGGDGVGFGGGAIASAGDTTILLRECSFYACAASGSGGAVLRQGVPTGFAKVFSASNETAAAQLRVYGCLFNGCSARQGGAISALWGGLELDDCSCVGCSAFKSGSAINVVATRVSVARSLFRGCNAKDFGAVYLSLSPLNLRETVIDSCSADGGNPALVALGGRTFQMSSCTVSNSTIPEDAPAQFAPRPGESFPTAGAINLWNCNAFLDSCVLRDIDNKVSSGGAMLVQQASALLTNCLLSHCGAVAGGAVCATEFSSCSMHYCTISQTFAYVKGGGVAALDGSSLTLTDCAISDIAGSSLYVEQSQAFIRRSTVASCSALGVRDGSGGSGGGGLCVSGGVAELEDVAFTSCSSFGTLGGG
;
A
#
# COMPACT_ATOMS: atom_id res chain seq x y z
N ASN A 1 -73.50 -52.32 2.45
CA ASN A 1 -74.21 -51.58 3.52
C ASN A 1 -74.10 -50.09 3.29
N ALA A 2 -75.21 -49.36 3.45
CA ALA A 2 -75.35 -47.94 3.08
C ALA A 2 -74.59 -46.99 4.06
N ALA A 3 -74.37 -45.69 3.78
CA ALA A 3 -75.00 -44.80 2.80
C ALA A 3 -74.07 -43.64 2.34
N PRO A 4 -74.37 -42.94 1.22
CA PRO A 4 -73.60 -41.77 0.76
C PRO A 4 -74.41 -40.46 0.63
N ARG A 5 -73.71 -39.31 0.69
CA ARG A 5 -74.03 -37.95 0.14
C ARG A 5 -72.87 -37.00 0.54
N ARG A 6 -72.54 -35.88 -0.11
CA ARG A 6 -72.52 -35.35 -1.48
C ARG A 6 -72.12 -33.85 -1.34
N CYS A 7 -71.29 -33.34 -2.26
CA CYS A 7 -71.23 -31.93 -2.71
C CYS A 7 -70.61 -30.82 -1.82
N ALA A 8 -69.71 -30.09 -2.48
CA ALA A 8 -68.97 -28.89 -2.07
C ALA A 8 -69.80 -27.58 -2.00
N SER A 9 -69.22 -26.51 -1.43
CA SER A 9 -68.86 -25.30 -2.23
C SER A 9 -68.16 -24.14 -1.46
N ARG A 10 -67.21 -23.49 -2.17
CA ARG A 10 -66.90 -22.03 -2.26
C ARG A 10 -66.33 -21.18 -1.08
N ASN A 11 -65.16 -20.60 -1.42
CA ASN A 11 -64.79 -19.16 -1.38
C ASN A 11 -63.95 -18.53 -0.22
N ARG A 12 -62.63 -18.45 -0.51
CA ARG A 12 -61.73 -17.27 -0.55
C ARG A 12 -61.41 -16.41 0.71
N CYS A 13 -60.08 -16.30 0.90
CA CYS A 13 -59.26 -15.15 1.36
C CYS A 13 -59.11 -14.87 2.88
N PRO A 14 -57.88 -14.99 3.42
CA PRO A 14 -57.48 -14.47 4.72
C PRO A 14 -56.81 -13.07 4.66
N ILE A 15 -56.70 -12.42 5.82
CA ILE A 15 -56.04 -11.12 6.05
C ILE A 15 -54.76 -11.33 6.90
N ARG A 16 -53.83 -10.37 6.80
CA ARG A 16 -52.63 -10.07 7.64
C ARG A 16 -52.60 -10.73 9.04
N ALA A 17 -51.51 -11.35 9.51
CA ALA A 17 -50.10 -10.94 9.63
C ALA A 17 -49.78 -10.02 10.84
N SER A 18 -49.09 -10.59 11.83
CA SER A 18 -48.32 -9.96 12.92
C SER A 18 -47.53 -11.08 13.64
N LEU A 19 -46.20 -11.06 13.67
CA LEU A 19 -45.37 -10.56 14.79
C LEU A 19 -45.68 -11.22 16.14
N TYR A 20 -44.71 -11.97 16.70
CA TYR A 20 -44.06 -11.59 17.97
C TYR A 20 -42.75 -12.36 18.24
N ASP A 21 -41.91 -11.72 19.04
CA ASP A 21 -40.63 -12.13 19.62
C ASP A 21 -40.82 -13.02 20.88
N ILE A 22 -39.75 -13.65 21.40
CA ILE A 22 -39.41 -13.88 22.84
C ILE A 22 -38.48 -15.08 23.11
N ASP A 23 -37.56 -14.82 24.05
CA ASP A 23 -36.52 -15.65 24.66
C ASP A 23 -36.89 -16.99 25.34
N SER A 24 -35.87 -17.85 25.38
CA SER A 24 -35.46 -18.73 26.50
C SER A 24 -36.32 -19.94 26.91
N TYR A 25 -35.66 -21.10 26.99
CA TYR A 25 -35.89 -22.06 28.08
C TYR A 25 -34.64 -22.91 28.37
N ARG A 26 -34.38 -23.19 29.66
CA ARG A 26 -33.29 -24.07 30.12
C ARG A 26 -33.71 -25.55 30.09
N ALA A 27 -32.75 -26.43 29.81
CA ALA A 27 -32.77 -27.80 30.35
C ALA A 27 -31.34 -28.31 30.61
N THR A 28 -31.13 -28.89 31.81
CA THR A 28 -29.96 -29.67 32.23
C THR A 28 -30.02 -31.10 31.64
N ALA A 29 -29.03 -31.99 31.63
CA ALA A 29 -27.93 -32.25 32.58
C ALA A 29 -26.76 -33.06 31.89
N PRO A 30 -25.89 -33.87 32.55
CA PRO A 30 -24.45 -33.67 32.45
C PRO A 30 -23.64 -34.86 31.84
N ASN A 31 -22.33 -34.67 31.67
CA ASN A 31 -21.39 -35.81 31.67
C ASN A 31 -20.01 -35.44 32.19
N THR A 32 -19.39 -36.37 32.93
CA THR A 32 -18.16 -36.19 33.70
C THR A 32 -16.94 -36.82 33.01
N ARG A 33 -15.80 -36.12 32.99
CA ARG A 33 -14.46 -36.74 32.80
C ARG A 33 -13.41 -36.09 33.72
N ALA A 34 -12.44 -36.91 34.12
CA ALA A 34 -11.58 -36.68 35.29
C ALA A 34 -10.31 -35.85 34.99
N PRO A 35 -9.71 -35.20 36.02
CA PRO A 35 -8.42 -34.54 35.89
C PRO A 35 -7.25 -35.53 36.06
N MET A 36 -6.30 -35.52 35.12
CA MET A 36 -5.01 -36.19 35.29
C MET A 36 -4.05 -35.32 36.12
N HIS A 37 -3.60 -35.84 37.26
CA HIS A 37 -2.46 -35.28 37.99
C HIS A 37 -1.13 -35.71 37.35
N THR A 38 -0.29 -34.75 36.99
CA THR A 38 1.15 -34.96 36.75
C THR A 38 1.98 -34.20 37.79
N ARG A 39 2.77 -34.93 38.56
CA ARG A 39 3.78 -34.36 39.47
C ARG A 39 5.01 -33.93 38.64
N MET A 40 5.43 -32.69 38.75
CA MET A 40 6.81 -32.29 38.44
C MET A 40 7.61 -32.08 39.72
N GLN A 41 8.82 -32.63 39.77
CA GLN A 41 9.79 -32.36 40.85
C GLN A 41 10.57 -31.08 40.57
N PRO A 42 10.96 -30.31 41.60
CA PRO A 42 11.77 -29.11 41.42
C PRO A 42 13.25 -29.45 41.24
N VAL A 43 13.76 -29.30 40.01
CA VAL A 43 15.21 -29.35 39.74
C VAL A 43 15.85 -28.04 40.20
N ARG A 44 16.59 -28.06 41.31
CA ARG A 44 17.50 -26.96 41.67
C ARG A 44 18.69 -26.96 40.70
N ARG A 45 18.85 -25.89 39.91
CA ARG A 45 20.12 -25.55 39.25
C ARG A 45 20.65 -24.24 39.84
N SER A 46 21.81 -24.30 40.46
CA SER A 46 22.63 -23.12 40.71
C SER A 46 23.14 -22.57 39.37
N SER A 47 23.23 -21.25 39.26
CA SER A 47 23.79 -20.58 38.09
C SER A 47 25.06 -19.84 38.48
N THR A 48 26.21 -20.37 38.06
CA THR A 48 27.47 -19.65 38.01
C THR A 48 27.59 -18.92 36.67
N PHE A 49 28.01 -17.66 36.70
CA PHE A 49 28.36 -16.88 35.52
C PHE A 49 29.88 -16.79 35.40
N SER A 50 30.39 -16.83 34.18
CA SER A 50 31.81 -16.66 33.87
C SER A 50 31.97 -15.52 32.87
N LEU A 51 32.83 -14.55 33.18
CA LEU A 51 33.22 -13.46 32.29
C LEU A 51 34.52 -13.84 31.58
N TRP A 52 34.58 -13.61 30.26
CA TRP A 52 35.79 -13.82 29.46
C TRP A 52 36.17 -12.52 28.76
N LEU A 53 37.47 -12.20 28.79
CA LEU A 53 38.08 -11.05 28.11
C LEU A 53 39.06 -11.58 27.06
N LEU A 54 38.92 -11.12 25.82
CA LEU A 54 39.81 -11.45 24.71
C LEU A 54 40.62 -10.21 24.34
N PHE A 55 41.94 -10.36 24.23
CA PHE A 55 42.85 -9.30 23.80
C PHE A 55 43.36 -9.62 22.39
N ILE A 56 43.35 -8.62 21.50
CA ILE A 56 43.87 -8.72 20.14
C ILE A 56 44.88 -7.59 19.93
N THR A 57 46.11 -7.94 19.58
CA THR A 57 47.19 -7.02 19.21
C THR A 57 47.58 -7.23 17.75
N TYR A 58 47.85 -6.13 17.04
CA TYR A 58 48.14 -6.12 15.61
C TYR A 58 49.60 -5.73 15.36
N ALA A 59 50.26 -6.39 14.41
CA ALA A 59 51.63 -6.08 13.98
C ALA A 59 51.64 -5.77 12.48
N ARG A 60 52.36 -4.70 12.09
CA ARG A 60 52.43 -4.22 10.71
C ARG A 60 53.74 -4.67 10.07
N ALA A 61 53.67 -5.32 8.92
CA ALA A 61 54.83 -5.60 8.07
C ALA A 61 54.75 -4.74 6.80
N THR A 62 55.84 -4.07 6.45
CA THR A 62 56.01 -3.32 5.20
C THR A 62 57.01 -4.05 4.32
N ILE A 63 56.66 -4.19 3.04
CA ILE A 63 57.56 -4.66 1.98
C ILE A 63 57.92 -3.43 1.15
N GLU A 64 59.21 -3.19 0.96
CA GLU A 64 59.75 -2.14 0.09
C GLU A 64 60.33 -2.79 -1.17
N ASP A 65 60.11 -2.16 -2.33
CA ASP A 65 60.86 -2.40 -3.57
C ASP A 65 61.48 -1.06 -4.00
N GLU A 66 62.73 -1.10 -4.47
CA GLU A 66 63.56 0.09 -4.69
C GLU A 66 63.21 0.89 -5.96
N LEU A 67 63.37 2.22 -5.90
CA LEU A 67 64.16 3.01 -6.87
C LEU A 67 64.48 4.41 -6.28
N GLN A 68 65.73 4.87 -6.45
CA GLN A 68 66.36 6.00 -5.73
C GLN A 68 66.22 7.38 -6.42
N PRO A 69 66.81 8.50 -5.90
CA PRO A 69 66.74 9.05 -4.53
C PRO A 69 66.46 10.57 -4.51
N ARG A 70 66.01 11.14 -3.38
CA ARG A 70 66.38 12.53 -2.96
C ARG A 70 66.03 12.85 -1.50
N GLU A 71 67.08 13.24 -0.77
CA GLU A 71 67.20 14.14 0.40
C GLU A 71 66.22 14.06 1.59
N CYS A 72 66.81 14.08 2.80
CA CYS A 72 66.17 13.86 4.09
C CYS A 72 65.28 15.02 4.57
N ASN A 73 64.28 14.70 5.38
CA ASN A 73 63.99 15.44 6.62
C ASN A 73 63.25 14.55 7.64
N ASP A 74 63.44 14.86 8.93
CA ASP A 74 63.03 14.02 10.06
C ASP A 74 61.52 13.72 10.13
N THR A 75 61.17 12.49 10.51
CA THR A 75 59.88 12.18 11.16
C THR A 75 60.01 11.02 12.14
N GLN A 76 59.51 11.20 13.37
CA GLN A 76 59.60 10.19 14.42
C GLN A 76 58.58 9.05 14.24
N LEU A 77 59.00 7.82 14.56
CA LEU A 77 58.12 6.67 14.77
C LEU A 77 57.24 6.89 16.02
N GLN A 78 55.98 7.27 15.83
CA GLN A 78 54.96 7.13 16.87
C GLN A 78 54.35 5.72 16.83
N MET A 79 54.43 5.00 17.95
CA MET A 79 53.59 3.82 18.19
C MET A 79 52.17 4.29 18.52
N GLY A 80 51.16 3.82 17.78
CA GLY A 80 49.76 4.03 18.12
C GLY A 80 49.19 2.85 18.91
N PRO A 81 48.78 3.02 20.18
CA PRO A 81 47.94 2.06 20.88
C PRO A 81 46.45 2.39 20.69
N ASP A 82 45.60 1.37 20.54
CA ASP A 82 44.21 1.39 21.03
C ASP A 82 43.61 -0.03 20.90
N PRO A 83 43.34 -0.75 22.00
CA PRO A 83 42.69 -2.06 21.95
C PRO A 83 41.16 -1.95 21.83
N ILE A 84 40.56 -2.74 20.94
CA ILE A 84 39.10 -2.90 20.84
C ILE A 84 38.65 -3.97 21.84
N PHE A 85 37.69 -3.63 22.71
CA PHE A 85 37.13 -4.57 23.70
C PHE A 85 35.76 -5.10 23.23
N VAL A 86 35.61 -6.42 23.20
CA VAL A 86 34.33 -7.10 22.91
C VAL A 86 33.96 -8.00 24.08
N ALA A 87 32.84 -7.68 24.74
CA ALA A 87 32.31 -8.47 25.86
C ALA A 87 31.12 -9.32 25.39
N VAL A 88 31.26 -10.64 25.48
CA VAL A 88 30.22 -11.61 25.09
C VAL A 88 29.64 -12.25 26.34
N THR A 89 28.32 -12.09 26.56
CA THR A 89 27.61 -12.76 27.65
C THR A 89 26.66 -13.81 27.09
N GLY A 90 26.78 -15.06 27.53
CA GLY A 90 26.03 -16.18 26.97
C GLY A 90 26.14 -17.46 27.80
N ARG A 91 25.26 -18.44 27.52
CA ARG A 91 25.19 -19.72 28.26
C ARG A 91 26.10 -20.82 27.72
N CYS A 92 26.77 -20.61 26.57
CA CYS A 92 27.66 -21.59 25.97
C CYS A 92 29.04 -21.59 26.65
N THR A 93 29.57 -22.79 26.92
CA THR A 93 30.83 -22.97 27.66
C THR A 93 32.09 -22.82 26.80
N ARG A 94 31.95 -22.86 25.47
CA ARG A 94 33.02 -22.63 24.49
C ARG A 94 32.51 -21.88 23.26
N TRP A 95 33.31 -20.95 22.78
CA TRP A 95 33.10 -20.18 21.56
C TRP A 95 34.32 -20.30 20.66
N MET A 96 34.10 -20.33 19.34
CA MET A 96 35.16 -20.15 18.35
C MET A 96 34.93 -18.83 17.62
N ALA A 97 35.98 -18.03 17.50
CA ALA A 97 35.99 -16.81 16.72
C ALA A 97 36.73 -17.07 15.41
N ASN A 98 36.07 -16.79 14.29
CA ASN A 98 36.70 -16.80 12.97
C ASN A 98 36.70 -15.37 12.42
N ILE A 99 37.85 -14.89 11.97
CA ILE A 99 38.04 -13.56 11.40
C ILE A 99 38.32 -13.75 9.91
N THR A 100 37.47 -13.20 9.07
CA THR A 100 37.66 -13.20 7.62
C THR A 100 37.82 -11.77 7.12
N THR A 101 38.97 -11.50 6.49
CA THR A 101 39.22 -10.29 5.71
C THR A 101 38.74 -10.50 4.29
N ALA A 102 38.03 -9.53 3.71
CA ALA A 102 37.66 -9.56 2.31
C ALA A 102 38.88 -9.18 1.46
N ALA A 103 39.21 -9.98 0.44
CA ALA A 103 40.48 -9.88 -0.28
C ALA A 103 40.76 -8.51 -0.94
N ASP A 104 39.72 -7.74 -1.27
CA ASP A 104 39.82 -6.50 -2.07
C ASP A 104 39.54 -5.19 -1.30
N ARG A 105 39.41 -5.18 0.04
CA ARG A 105 39.20 -3.93 0.81
C ARG A 105 39.92 -3.92 2.15
N THR A 106 40.73 -2.88 2.39
CA THR A 106 41.53 -2.69 3.62
C THR A 106 40.73 -2.32 4.86
N ASP A 107 39.49 -1.86 4.69
CA ASP A 107 38.74 -1.12 5.73
C ASP A 107 37.54 -1.89 6.31
N HIS A 108 37.43 -3.19 6.02
CA HIS A 108 36.31 -4.04 6.43
C HIS A 108 36.76 -5.44 6.86
N PHE A 109 36.31 -5.89 8.03
CA PHE A 109 36.46 -7.26 8.49
C PHE A 109 35.15 -7.78 9.12
N ALA A 110 34.86 -9.06 8.91
CA ALA A 110 33.74 -9.74 9.52
C ALA A 110 34.24 -10.63 10.66
N LEU A 111 33.68 -10.42 11.87
CA LEU A 111 33.88 -11.31 13.01
C LEU A 111 32.70 -12.29 13.09
N GLN A 112 32.98 -13.57 12.89
CA GLN A 112 31.98 -14.64 13.05
C GLN A 112 32.24 -15.39 14.37
N LEU A 113 31.27 -15.29 15.28
CA LEU A 113 31.26 -16.02 16.56
C LEU A 113 30.34 -17.23 16.42
N ILE A 114 30.91 -18.42 16.54
CA ILE A 114 30.20 -19.69 16.40
C ILE A 114 30.28 -20.43 17.74
N SER A 115 29.14 -20.84 18.28
CA SER A 115 29.08 -21.78 19.39
C SER A 115 29.75 -23.09 18.98
N ALA A 116 30.58 -23.67 19.85
CA ALA A 116 31.22 -24.97 19.56
C ALA A 116 30.21 -26.12 19.37
N GLU A 117 28.95 -25.92 19.76
CA GLU A 117 27.83 -26.87 19.62
C GLU A 117 26.96 -26.57 18.38
N GLY A 118 27.25 -25.51 17.62
CA GLY A 118 26.58 -25.18 16.34
C GLY A 118 25.26 -24.40 16.44
N ASP A 119 24.57 -24.45 17.58
CA ASP A 119 23.19 -23.94 17.73
C ASP A 119 23.03 -22.40 17.68
N CYS A 120 24.12 -21.63 17.84
CA CYS A 120 24.11 -20.17 17.79
C CYS A 120 25.29 -19.64 16.97
N ALA A 121 24.99 -18.81 15.97
CA ALA A 121 25.98 -18.04 15.22
C ALA A 121 25.62 -16.55 15.26
N ALA A 122 26.60 -15.71 15.62
CA ALA A 122 26.50 -14.26 15.54
C ALA A 122 27.57 -13.73 14.59
N ARG A 123 27.19 -12.83 13.68
CA ARG A 123 28.10 -12.12 12.78
C ARG A 123 28.07 -10.65 13.13
N ILE A 124 29.26 -10.06 13.31
CA ILE A 124 29.45 -8.64 13.56
C ILE A 124 30.36 -8.10 12.45
N ASP A 125 29.81 -7.26 11.59
CA ASP A 125 30.56 -6.54 10.56
C ASP A 125 31.00 -5.19 11.14
N VAL A 126 32.30 -4.89 11.10
CA VAL A 126 32.88 -3.67 11.70
C VAL A 126 33.50 -2.81 10.60
N TYR A 127 33.13 -1.54 10.59
CA TYR A 127 33.55 -0.55 9.59
C TYR A 127 34.45 0.51 10.23
N ARG A 128 35.55 0.87 9.56
CA ARG A 128 36.39 1.99 9.96
C ARG A 128 35.89 3.27 9.29
N LEU A 129 35.35 4.20 10.08
CA LEU A 129 34.99 5.55 9.61
C LEU A 129 36.22 6.46 9.60
N SER A 130 36.42 7.21 8.52
CA SER A 130 37.44 8.27 8.46
C SER A 130 36.85 9.61 8.96
N ALA A 131 37.66 10.40 9.66
CA ALA A 131 37.19 11.51 10.49
C ALA A 131 36.84 12.81 9.74
N THR A 132 36.35 12.72 8.49
CA THR A 132 36.15 13.88 7.60
C THR A 132 34.73 14.04 7.03
N GLN A 133 33.73 13.31 7.56
CA GLN A 133 32.31 13.58 7.30
C GLN A 133 31.52 13.62 8.62
N ALA A 134 31.12 14.82 9.01
CA ALA A 134 30.32 15.06 10.21
C ALA A 134 28.83 15.18 9.85
N GLU A 135 28.18 14.04 9.62
CA GLU A 135 26.72 13.88 9.68
C GLU A 135 26.41 12.37 9.66
N ALA A 136 25.86 11.83 10.75
CA ALA A 136 25.59 10.39 10.87
C ALA A 136 24.28 10.14 11.67
N PRO A 137 23.30 9.42 11.10
CA PRO A 137 22.09 9.02 11.81
C PRO A 137 22.35 7.80 12.70
N ALA A 138 21.86 7.83 13.94
CA ALA A 138 22.00 6.71 14.86
C ALA A 138 21.08 5.54 14.49
N TRP A 139 21.64 4.37 14.21
CA TRP A 139 20.91 3.11 14.06
C TRP A 139 21.28 2.13 15.17
N VAL A 140 20.28 1.63 15.90
CA VAL A 140 20.44 0.58 16.92
C VAL A 140 19.55 -0.61 16.56
N GLY A 141 20.16 -1.68 16.06
CA GLY A 141 19.48 -2.96 15.82
C GLY A 141 19.48 -3.85 17.06
N SER A 142 18.37 -4.54 17.34
CA SER A 142 18.29 -5.51 18.45
C SER A 142 18.60 -6.93 17.99
N ALA A 143 19.48 -7.62 18.73
CA ALA A 143 19.74 -9.04 18.57
C ALA A 143 19.10 -9.84 19.72
N ALA A 144 18.62 -11.05 19.45
CA ALA A 144 17.94 -11.90 20.43
C ALA A 144 18.88 -12.55 21.49
N CYS A 145 20.18 -12.20 21.49
CA CYS A 145 21.16 -12.61 22.48
C CYS A 145 21.95 -11.38 22.93
N GLY A 146 22.22 -11.27 24.24
CA GLY A 146 22.79 -10.08 24.88
C GLY A 146 24.27 -9.86 24.58
N VAL A 147 24.55 -9.31 23.39
CA VAL A 147 25.85 -8.75 23.03
C VAL A 147 25.84 -7.27 23.40
N GLN A 148 26.86 -6.82 24.13
CA GLN A 148 27.05 -5.41 24.48
C GLN A 148 28.36 -4.93 23.88
N LEU A 149 28.30 -3.85 23.09
CA LEU A 149 29.48 -3.18 22.56
C LEU A 149 29.83 -2.02 23.51
N LEU A 150 31.08 -1.98 23.98
CA LEU A 150 31.61 -0.89 24.79
C LEU A 150 32.66 -0.14 23.98
N VAL A 151 32.36 1.10 23.61
CA VAL A 151 33.30 2.01 22.94
C VAL A 151 33.72 3.07 23.95
N PRO A 152 35.03 3.27 24.20
CA PRO A 152 35.48 4.35 25.10
C PRO A 152 35.27 5.71 24.42
N ILE A 153 34.55 6.60 25.09
CA ILE A 153 34.43 8.02 24.72
C ILE A 153 35.29 8.82 25.70
N GLN A 154 36.17 9.70 25.21
CA GLN A 154 36.97 10.55 26.08
C GLN A 154 36.19 11.79 26.58
N LYS A 155 36.19 11.96 27.91
CA LYS A 155 35.98 13.20 28.69
C LYS A 155 34.80 14.13 28.33
N GLY A 156 33.78 14.13 29.20
CA GLY A 156 32.82 15.25 29.27
C GLY A 156 31.54 14.99 30.07
N GLU A 157 31.67 14.69 31.37
CA GLU A 157 30.58 14.51 32.35
C GLU A 157 29.61 13.31 32.14
N GLU A 158 29.25 12.65 33.23
CA GLU A 158 28.55 11.35 33.21
C GLU A 158 27.06 11.45 33.55
N TYR A 159 26.23 10.71 32.80
CA TYR A 159 25.08 10.01 33.36
C TYR A 159 24.91 8.64 32.70
N ILE A 160 25.01 7.56 33.50
CA ILE A 160 24.74 6.20 33.03
C ILE A 160 23.27 5.86 33.31
N ILE A 161 22.47 5.66 32.26
CA ILE A 161 21.10 5.15 32.38
C ILE A 161 21.09 3.64 32.08
N LEU A 162 20.93 2.82 33.11
CA LEU A 162 20.74 1.37 32.97
C LEU A 162 19.25 1.04 32.83
N GLY A 163 18.81 0.78 31.58
CA GLY A 163 17.45 0.32 31.29
C GLY A 163 17.40 -1.14 30.84
N ARG A 164 16.76 -2.02 31.61
CA ARG A 164 16.41 -3.39 31.18
C ARG A 164 14.91 -3.49 30.96
N LYS A 165 14.48 -3.73 29.72
CA LYS A 165 13.06 -3.90 29.39
C LYS A 165 12.59 -5.32 29.74
N SER A 166 11.63 -5.43 30.66
CA SER A 166 10.73 -6.58 30.81
C SER A 166 9.28 -6.15 30.54
N SER A 167 8.39 -7.09 30.29
CA SER A 167 7.15 -6.91 29.51
C SER A 167 5.98 -6.17 30.19
N THR A 168 6.21 -5.30 31.16
CA THR A 168 5.15 -4.47 31.81
C THR A 168 5.67 -3.07 32.13
N SER A 169 4.75 -2.09 32.05
CA SER A 169 4.90 -0.63 32.19
C SER A 169 5.96 -0.08 33.16
N LEU A 170 6.55 1.07 32.77
CA LEU A 170 7.41 1.90 33.62
C LEU A 170 6.88 3.34 33.64
N ASP A 171 6.35 3.78 34.79
CA ASP A 171 6.18 5.21 35.09
C ASP A 171 7.49 5.77 35.66
N LEU A 172 7.85 7.00 35.29
CA LEU A 172 9.10 7.64 35.72
C LEU A 172 8.83 9.04 36.27
N TRP A 173 8.95 9.19 37.59
CA TRP A 173 9.01 10.49 38.26
C TRP A 173 10.47 10.91 38.45
N LEU A 174 10.84 12.06 37.89
CA LEU A 174 12.13 12.71 38.13
C LEU A 174 12.01 13.72 39.28
N LYS A 175 12.97 13.67 40.21
CA LYS A 175 13.02 14.55 41.39
C LYS A 175 14.41 15.17 41.51
N ALA A 176 14.49 16.49 41.38
CA ALA A 176 15.69 17.28 41.63
C ALA A 176 15.36 18.56 42.41
N GLY A 177 16.18 18.91 43.41
CA GLY A 177 16.36 20.26 43.95
C GLY A 177 17.85 20.62 43.78
N MET A 178 18.38 21.83 43.95
CA MET A 178 17.98 23.12 44.56
C MET A 178 18.77 24.24 43.81
N LEU A 179 18.53 25.56 43.86
CA LEU A 179 17.60 26.54 44.52
C LEU A 179 17.62 27.81 43.56
N PRO A 180 17.24 29.08 43.90
CA PRO A 180 16.82 29.72 45.15
C PRO A 180 15.42 30.37 45.16
N THR A 181 15.04 30.85 46.33
CA THR A 181 13.76 31.46 46.69
C THR A 181 13.59 32.90 46.21
N SER A 182 12.43 33.26 45.64
CA SER A 182 11.47 34.18 46.30
C SER A 182 10.25 34.60 45.45
N TRP A 183 9.10 34.71 46.12
CA TRP A 183 7.96 35.61 45.84
C TRP A 183 6.90 35.23 44.79
N PRO A 184 5.64 35.73 44.93
CA PRO A 184 4.49 34.81 44.94
C PRO A 184 3.44 35.01 43.84
N GLY A 185 2.69 33.94 43.55
CA GLY A 185 1.45 33.94 42.75
C GLY A 185 0.36 33.10 43.43
N PRO A 186 -0.93 33.47 43.36
CA PRO A 186 -1.96 32.97 44.28
C PRO A 186 -2.62 31.67 43.83
N SER A 187 -3.09 30.90 44.82
CA SER A 187 -3.87 29.67 44.65
C SER A 187 -5.33 29.95 44.25
N GLY A 188 -5.78 29.33 43.16
CA GLY A 188 -7.16 29.35 42.70
C GLY A 188 -7.69 27.95 42.43
N ALA A 189 -8.12 27.23 43.48
CA ALA A 189 -8.73 25.91 43.34
C ALA A 189 -10.17 26.04 42.83
N LEU A 190 -10.45 25.54 41.62
CA LEU A 190 -11.80 25.49 41.06
C LEU A 190 -12.37 24.07 41.14
N ALA A 191 -13.35 23.90 42.02
CA ALA A 191 -14.05 22.64 42.23
C ALA A 191 -14.98 22.32 41.04
N TRP A 192 -14.89 21.09 40.53
CA TRP A 192 -15.88 20.55 39.61
C TRP A 192 -17.26 20.47 40.28
N ARG A 193 -18.25 21.16 39.71
CA ARG A 193 -19.68 20.92 39.98
C ARG A 193 -20.41 20.71 38.66
N SER A 194 -21.09 19.57 38.54
CA SER A 194 -21.93 19.22 37.42
C SER A 194 -23.18 20.10 37.36
N ALA A 195 -23.28 20.94 36.32
CA ALA A 195 -24.44 21.79 36.08
C ALA A 195 -25.53 21.01 35.31
N LYS A 196 -26.65 20.76 35.99
CA LYS A 196 -27.85 20.13 35.42
C LYS A 196 -28.64 21.20 34.65
N ALA A 197 -28.60 21.17 33.31
CA ALA A 197 -29.29 22.15 32.49
C ALA A 197 -30.82 22.04 32.62
N ARG A 198 -31.48 23.14 32.99
CA ARG A 198 -32.94 23.30 32.91
C ARG A 198 -33.30 23.91 31.55
N ALA A 199 -34.23 23.30 30.83
CA ALA A 199 -34.82 23.88 29.63
C ALA A 199 -35.93 24.88 29.99
N GLN A 200 -35.96 26.02 29.28
CA GLN A 200 -37.12 26.90 29.11
C GLN A 200 -37.05 27.57 27.72
N PRO A 201 -38.17 28.12 27.18
CA PRO A 201 -38.55 27.86 25.79
C PRO A 201 -38.01 28.86 24.75
N ALA A 202 -37.97 28.41 23.50
CA ALA A 202 -37.56 29.18 22.34
C ALA A 202 -38.56 30.30 21.98
N ALA A 203 -38.02 31.49 21.68
CA ALA A 203 -38.74 32.54 20.95
C ALA A 203 -38.59 32.28 19.44
N ALA A 204 -39.68 32.42 18.68
CA ALA A 204 -39.70 32.09 17.26
C ALA A 204 -38.97 33.13 16.40
N VAL A 205 -37.97 32.67 15.63
CA VAL A 205 -37.36 33.41 14.53
C VAL A 205 -37.60 32.61 13.24
N LYS A 206 -38.15 33.26 12.21
CA LYS A 206 -38.37 32.63 10.89
C LYS A 206 -37.02 32.38 10.20
N PRO A 207 -36.76 31.18 9.66
CA PRO A 207 -35.63 30.98 8.75
C PRO A 207 -35.95 31.58 7.36
N PRO A 208 -34.94 32.14 6.65
CA PRO A 208 -35.09 32.53 5.26
C PRO A 208 -34.90 31.33 4.31
N VAL A 209 -35.75 31.30 3.28
CA VAL A 209 -35.63 30.73 1.92
C VAL A 209 -34.61 29.59 1.68
N GLU A 210 -35.16 28.50 1.15
CA GLU A 210 -34.50 27.27 0.70
C GLU A 210 -33.26 27.51 -0.20
N ALA A 211 -32.11 26.97 0.22
CA ALA A 211 -31.03 26.61 -0.69
C ALA A 211 -31.28 25.17 -1.18
N GLY A 212 -31.50 24.99 -2.48
CA GLY A 212 -31.83 23.69 -3.05
C GLY A 212 -30.69 22.68 -2.90
N ALA A 213 -31.01 21.48 -2.41
CA ALA A 213 -30.06 20.38 -2.39
C ALA A 213 -29.66 20.01 -3.82
N MET A 214 -28.40 20.22 -4.18
CA MET A 214 -27.81 19.69 -5.41
C MET A 214 -27.73 18.17 -5.30
N LEU A 215 -28.77 17.50 -5.80
CA LEU A 215 -28.69 16.08 -6.13
C LEU A 215 -27.61 15.92 -7.21
N LEU A 216 -26.46 15.33 -6.83
CA LEU A 216 -25.52 14.83 -7.81
C LEU A 216 -26.26 13.87 -8.75
N PRO A 217 -26.17 14.04 -10.08
CA PRO A 217 -26.83 13.13 -11.00
C PRO A 217 -26.26 11.73 -10.79
N ALA A 218 -27.13 10.73 -10.69
CA ALA A 218 -26.70 9.34 -10.64
C ALA A 218 -25.81 9.05 -11.84
N LEU A 219 -24.63 8.47 -11.58
CA LEU A 219 -23.72 8.01 -12.63
C LEU A 219 -24.52 7.11 -13.59
N PRO A 220 -24.43 7.33 -14.92
CA PRO A 220 -25.13 6.48 -15.87
C PRO A 220 -24.66 5.03 -15.68
N PRO A 221 -25.54 4.03 -15.93
CA PRO A 221 -25.16 2.63 -15.84
C PRO A 221 -23.93 2.37 -16.71
N ALA A 222 -23.01 1.53 -16.22
CA ALA A 222 -21.74 1.28 -16.88
C ALA A 222 -21.97 0.91 -18.36
N PRO A 223 -21.26 1.53 -19.31
CA PRO A 223 -21.44 1.24 -20.72
C PRO A 223 -21.12 -0.23 -20.99
N SER A 224 -21.96 -0.88 -21.79
CA SER A 224 -21.69 -2.24 -22.29
C SER A 224 -20.32 -2.28 -22.96
N PRO A 225 -19.54 -3.36 -22.78
CA PRO A 225 -18.21 -3.46 -23.37
C PRO A 225 -18.27 -3.20 -24.88
N PRO A 226 -17.35 -2.39 -25.44
CA PRO A 226 -17.40 -2.01 -26.84
C PRO A 226 -17.22 -3.25 -27.74
N PRO A 227 -18.02 -3.40 -28.81
CA PRO A 227 -17.91 -4.55 -29.69
C PRO A 227 -16.54 -4.57 -30.38
N ILE A 228 -15.88 -5.73 -30.35
CA ILE A 228 -14.58 -5.92 -31.00
C ILE A 228 -14.81 -5.80 -32.51
N ARG A 229 -14.18 -4.81 -33.16
CA ARG A 229 -14.37 -4.55 -34.60
C ARG A 229 -13.85 -5.72 -35.45
N ALA A 230 -14.75 -6.62 -35.81
CA ALA A 230 -14.45 -7.77 -36.68
C ALA A 230 -14.04 -7.31 -38.10
N ARG A 231 -12.75 -7.41 -38.41
CA ARG A 231 -12.29 -7.44 -39.81
C ARG A 231 -12.55 -8.83 -40.38
N GLN A 232 -13.45 -8.92 -41.36
CA GLN A 232 -13.72 -10.17 -42.09
C GLN A 232 -12.51 -10.56 -42.98
N HIS A 233 -11.57 -11.31 -42.42
CA HIS A 233 -10.58 -12.06 -43.20
C HIS A 233 -11.09 -13.48 -43.44
N GLN A 234 -11.62 -13.74 -44.63
CA GLN A 234 -11.91 -15.09 -45.12
C GLN A 234 -10.61 -15.82 -45.47
N ASN A 235 -9.83 -16.20 -44.45
CA ASN A 235 -8.68 -17.09 -44.64
C ASN A 235 -9.19 -18.54 -44.64
N SER A 236 -8.95 -19.26 -45.73
CA SER A 236 -9.18 -20.71 -45.79
C SER A 236 -8.38 -21.42 -44.71
N LEU A 237 -9.01 -22.36 -43.98
CA LEU A 237 -8.35 -23.14 -42.93
C LEU A 237 -7.12 -23.88 -43.48
N PRO A 238 -6.01 -23.95 -42.71
CA PRO A 238 -4.88 -24.81 -43.07
C PRO A 238 -5.34 -26.26 -43.19
N ALA A 239 -4.93 -26.96 -44.24
CA ALA A 239 -5.38 -28.34 -44.53
C ALA A 239 -5.03 -29.39 -43.45
N ALA A 240 -4.24 -29.02 -42.44
CA ALA A 240 -3.83 -29.86 -41.31
C ALA A 240 -4.47 -29.45 -39.97
N ALA A 241 -5.39 -28.47 -39.94
CA ALA A 241 -6.06 -28.05 -38.71
C ALA A 241 -7.08 -29.11 -38.24
N ARG A 242 -6.95 -29.58 -36.98
CA ARG A 242 -7.95 -30.47 -36.37
C ARG A 242 -9.10 -29.62 -35.83
N VAL A 243 -10.31 -29.86 -36.33
CA VAL A 243 -11.53 -29.22 -35.80
C VAL A 243 -11.91 -29.90 -34.48
N VAL A 244 -12.37 -29.09 -33.52
CA VAL A 244 -12.93 -29.55 -32.23
C VAL A 244 -14.22 -28.77 -31.95
N ASP A 245 -15.34 -29.47 -31.93
CA ASP A 245 -16.69 -28.91 -31.79
C ASP A 245 -17.48 -29.50 -30.61
N THR A 246 -17.05 -30.66 -30.07
CA THR A 246 -17.54 -31.21 -28.80
C THR A 246 -16.51 -31.16 -27.68
N ALA A 247 -16.97 -31.32 -26.43
CA ALA A 247 -16.10 -31.36 -25.25
C ALA A 247 -15.19 -32.60 -25.22
N ASP A 248 -15.65 -33.73 -25.74
CA ASP A 248 -14.86 -34.96 -25.78
C ASP A 248 -13.84 -34.90 -26.93
N ASP A 249 -14.19 -34.32 -28.08
CA ASP A 249 -13.22 -34.05 -29.15
C ASP A 249 -12.09 -33.12 -28.70
N LEU A 250 -12.42 -32.08 -27.92
CA LEU A 250 -11.42 -31.18 -27.32
C LEU A 250 -10.52 -31.91 -26.32
N ARG A 251 -11.09 -32.74 -25.43
CA ARG A 251 -10.31 -33.54 -24.46
C ARG A 251 -9.41 -34.54 -25.15
N ASP A 252 -9.91 -35.27 -26.13
CA ASP A 252 -9.16 -36.30 -26.83
C ASP A 252 -8.16 -35.71 -27.83
N ALA A 253 -8.38 -34.49 -28.33
CA ALA A 253 -7.35 -33.71 -29.01
C ALA A 253 -6.19 -33.37 -28.07
N VAL A 254 -6.47 -32.77 -26.91
CA VAL A 254 -5.42 -32.40 -25.92
C VAL A 254 -4.69 -33.64 -25.40
N ARG A 255 -5.38 -34.76 -25.17
CA ARG A 255 -4.75 -36.04 -24.80
C ARG A 255 -3.88 -36.62 -25.91
N ALA A 256 -4.30 -36.52 -27.17
CA ALA A 256 -3.51 -37.01 -28.31
C ALA A 256 -2.18 -36.24 -28.43
N GLU A 257 -2.19 -34.92 -28.24
CA GLU A 257 -0.97 -34.11 -28.22
C GLU A 257 -0.06 -34.48 -27.02
N ALA A 258 -0.63 -34.86 -25.87
CA ALA A 258 0.14 -35.34 -24.72
C ALA A 258 0.76 -36.72 -24.91
N LEU A 259 0.05 -37.64 -25.59
CA LEU A 259 0.56 -38.96 -25.93
C LEU A 259 1.59 -38.91 -27.07
N ALA A 260 1.51 -37.92 -27.96
CA ALA A 260 2.50 -37.70 -29.02
C ALA A 260 3.88 -37.29 -28.48
N GLY A 261 3.99 -36.88 -27.21
CA GLY A 261 5.27 -36.58 -26.57
C GLY A 261 6.00 -35.41 -27.23
N ILE A 262 5.25 -34.46 -27.82
CA ILE A 262 5.79 -33.34 -28.60
C ILE A 262 6.65 -32.48 -27.67
N THR A 263 7.97 -32.65 -27.81
CA THR A 263 8.95 -31.81 -27.10
C THR A 263 8.80 -30.37 -27.55
N SER A 264 9.11 -29.42 -26.66
CA SER A 264 8.90 -27.96 -26.83
C SER A 264 9.59 -27.29 -28.03
N ALA A 265 10.25 -28.05 -28.90
CA ALA A 265 10.91 -27.58 -30.12
C ALA A 265 9.98 -27.57 -31.35
N GLU A 266 8.90 -28.37 -31.37
CA GLU A 266 7.94 -28.34 -32.49
C GLU A 266 6.84 -27.29 -32.27
N ALA A 267 6.38 -26.67 -33.34
CA ALA A 267 5.31 -25.67 -33.26
C ALA A 267 3.99 -26.31 -32.78
N PRO A 268 3.26 -25.70 -31.84
CA PRO A 268 2.03 -26.28 -31.30
C PRO A 268 1.00 -26.46 -32.41
N ARG A 269 0.37 -27.64 -32.46
CA ARG A 269 -0.73 -27.89 -33.40
C ARG A 269 -1.93 -27.02 -33.03
N VAL A 270 -2.50 -26.39 -34.06
CA VAL A 270 -3.68 -25.54 -33.90
C VAL A 270 -4.93 -26.42 -33.92
N LEU A 271 -5.64 -26.45 -32.81
CA LEU A 271 -6.98 -27.00 -32.70
C LEU A 271 -7.98 -25.88 -33.01
N TYR A 272 -8.81 -26.12 -34.02
CA TYR A 272 -9.76 -25.12 -34.51
C TYR A 272 -11.14 -25.31 -33.89
N VAL A 273 -11.61 -24.29 -33.17
CA VAL A 273 -12.99 -24.23 -32.68
C VAL A 273 -13.85 -23.53 -33.74
N PRO A 274 -14.88 -24.19 -34.32
CA PRO A 274 -15.78 -23.55 -35.26
C PRO A 274 -16.35 -22.26 -34.69
N SER A 275 -16.56 -21.27 -35.56
CA SER A 275 -17.02 -19.96 -35.12
C SER A 275 -18.31 -20.04 -34.33
N ASP A 276 -19.24 -20.93 -34.66
CA ASP A 276 -20.56 -21.10 -34.07
C ASP A 276 -20.64 -22.21 -33.00
N ALA A 277 -19.50 -22.82 -32.62
CA ALA A 277 -19.49 -23.90 -31.63
C ALA A 277 -19.62 -23.38 -30.19
N THR A 278 -20.50 -24.00 -29.41
CA THR A 278 -20.57 -23.86 -27.95
C THR A 278 -20.17 -25.18 -27.29
N ILE A 279 -18.94 -25.25 -26.81
CA ILE A 279 -18.36 -26.43 -26.16
C ILE A 279 -18.69 -26.38 -24.65
N SER A 280 -19.77 -27.06 -24.25
CA SER A 280 -20.11 -27.23 -22.82
C SER A 280 -19.25 -28.32 -22.18
N LEU A 281 -18.41 -27.95 -21.21
CA LEU A 281 -17.53 -28.89 -20.52
C LEU A 281 -18.23 -29.72 -19.43
N ASN A 282 -19.48 -29.40 -19.07
CA ASN A 282 -20.30 -30.15 -18.10
C ASN A 282 -19.58 -30.38 -16.75
N GLY A 283 -18.84 -29.38 -16.27
CA GLY A 283 -18.07 -29.42 -15.03
C GLY A 283 -16.74 -30.20 -15.08
N GLN A 284 -16.39 -30.84 -16.20
CA GLN A 284 -15.15 -31.63 -16.35
C GLN A 284 -14.08 -30.83 -17.12
N PRO A 285 -13.04 -30.28 -16.45
CA PRO A 285 -12.04 -29.42 -17.07
C PRO A 285 -11.20 -30.13 -18.12
N VAL A 286 -10.69 -29.36 -19.07
CA VAL A 286 -9.65 -29.81 -20.01
C VAL A 286 -8.30 -29.73 -19.32
N VAL A 287 -7.69 -30.89 -19.07
CA VAL A 287 -6.40 -30.99 -18.37
C VAL A 287 -5.25 -30.93 -19.38
N VAL A 288 -4.43 -29.89 -19.28
CA VAL A 288 -3.29 -29.61 -20.16
C VAL A 288 -2.00 -29.87 -19.38
N ARG A 289 -1.36 -31.03 -19.60
CA ARG A 289 -0.18 -31.49 -18.85
C ARG A 289 0.99 -31.81 -19.77
N GLY A 290 2.13 -31.15 -19.58
CA GLY A 290 3.35 -31.47 -20.33
C GLY A 290 3.32 -31.08 -21.82
N VAL A 291 2.36 -30.27 -22.27
CA VAL A 291 2.10 -29.99 -23.69
C VAL A 291 1.86 -28.52 -23.99
N HIS A 292 1.99 -28.18 -25.27
CA HIS A 292 1.66 -26.88 -25.84
C HIS A 292 0.35 -26.98 -26.64
N VAL A 293 -0.74 -26.43 -26.12
CA VAL A 293 -2.06 -26.43 -26.79
C VAL A 293 -2.34 -25.03 -27.36
N HIS A 294 -2.66 -24.95 -28.65
CA HIS A 294 -3.17 -23.72 -29.27
C HIS A 294 -4.61 -23.95 -29.71
N LEU A 295 -5.57 -23.31 -29.03
CA LEU A 295 -6.97 -23.24 -29.47
C LEU A 295 -7.20 -21.93 -30.21
N GLN A 296 -7.77 -22.01 -31.42
CA GLN A 296 -8.07 -20.84 -32.22
C GLN A 296 -9.47 -20.93 -32.85
N SER A 297 -10.23 -19.84 -32.81
CA SER A 297 -11.39 -19.65 -33.69
C SER A 297 -11.14 -18.56 -34.74
N THR A 298 -12.02 -18.46 -35.74
CA THR A 298 -12.09 -17.30 -36.64
C THR A 298 -12.80 -16.11 -36.00
N SER A 299 -13.71 -16.34 -35.05
CA SER A 299 -14.62 -15.34 -34.47
C SER A 299 -14.66 -15.41 -32.93
N VAL A 300 -14.49 -14.27 -32.26
CA VAL A 300 -14.49 -14.18 -30.78
C VAL A 300 -15.88 -14.35 -30.19
N GLU A 301 -16.90 -13.77 -30.83
CA GLU A 301 -18.23 -13.55 -30.25
C GLU A 301 -19.08 -14.83 -30.15
N THR A 302 -18.65 -15.88 -30.85
CA THR A 302 -19.52 -17.03 -31.16
C THR A 302 -18.89 -18.37 -30.78
N ALA A 303 -17.55 -18.45 -30.67
CA ALA A 303 -16.84 -19.67 -30.28
C ALA A 303 -16.69 -19.74 -28.76
N VAL A 304 -17.66 -20.37 -28.10
CA VAL A 304 -17.81 -20.37 -26.65
C VAL A 304 -17.30 -21.68 -26.05
N ILE A 305 -16.46 -21.59 -25.02
CA ILE A 305 -16.13 -22.71 -24.13
C ILE A 305 -16.78 -22.42 -22.79
N ASP A 306 -17.81 -23.21 -22.45
CA ASP A 306 -18.73 -22.96 -21.34
C ASP A 306 -18.49 -23.96 -20.20
N GLY A 307 -18.28 -23.43 -18.98
CA GLY A 307 -18.09 -24.23 -17.76
C GLY A 307 -19.41 -24.72 -17.17
N GLY A 308 -20.54 -24.27 -17.72
CA GLY A 308 -21.89 -24.55 -17.26
C GLY A 308 -22.23 -23.91 -15.91
N GLY A 309 -21.34 -23.11 -15.33
CA GLY A 309 -21.45 -22.63 -13.96
C GLY A 309 -21.10 -23.69 -12.90
N ILE A 310 -20.51 -24.83 -13.29
CA ILE A 310 -20.30 -25.99 -12.40
C ILE A 310 -18.82 -26.31 -12.19
N GLY A 311 -17.97 -26.06 -13.18
CA GLY A 311 -16.55 -26.42 -13.08
C GLY A 311 -15.61 -25.53 -13.90
N ARG A 312 -14.32 -25.75 -13.66
CA ARG A 312 -13.19 -25.05 -14.28
C ARG A 312 -13.12 -25.40 -15.78
N LEU A 313 -12.63 -24.48 -16.63
CA LEU A 313 -12.48 -24.78 -18.06
C LEU A 313 -11.17 -25.51 -18.35
N PHE A 314 -10.06 -24.99 -17.82
CA PHE A 314 -8.71 -25.51 -18.06
C PHE A 314 -7.91 -25.68 -16.76
N ASP A 315 -7.20 -26.81 -16.63
CA ASP A 315 -6.20 -27.06 -15.59
C ASP A 315 -4.84 -27.31 -16.27
N VAL A 316 -3.95 -26.32 -16.21
CA VAL A 316 -2.68 -26.27 -16.97
C VAL A 316 -1.50 -26.49 -16.04
N GLN A 317 -0.71 -27.55 -16.25
CA GLN A 317 0.39 -27.92 -15.37
C GLN A 317 1.63 -28.32 -16.20
N ASN A 318 2.77 -27.66 -16.00
CA ASN A 318 4.03 -27.95 -16.72
C ASN A 318 3.88 -27.91 -18.25
N GLY A 319 3.14 -26.93 -18.80
CA GLY A 319 2.86 -26.83 -20.23
C GLY A 319 2.53 -25.40 -20.68
N SER A 320 1.96 -25.24 -21.87
CA SER A 320 1.40 -23.96 -22.32
C SER A 320 0.01 -24.05 -22.92
N LEU A 321 -0.74 -22.97 -22.76
CA LEU A 321 -2.07 -22.80 -23.34
C LEU A 321 -2.14 -21.45 -24.06
N LEU A 322 -2.25 -21.48 -25.39
CA LEU A 322 -2.50 -20.33 -26.24
C LEU A 322 -3.97 -20.35 -26.68
N LEU A 323 -4.72 -19.30 -26.35
CA LEU A 323 -6.11 -19.10 -26.73
C LEU A 323 -6.21 -17.88 -27.63
N SER A 324 -6.74 -18.06 -28.83
CA SER A 324 -6.92 -16.99 -29.82
C SER A 324 -8.38 -16.87 -30.25
N ARG A 325 -9.01 -15.73 -29.99
CA ARG A 325 -10.40 -15.41 -30.39
C ARG A 325 -11.43 -16.41 -29.85
N ILE A 326 -11.41 -16.67 -28.55
CA ILE A 326 -12.33 -17.59 -27.87
C ILE A 326 -13.07 -16.85 -26.74
N HIS A 327 -14.35 -17.18 -26.55
CA HIS A 327 -15.13 -16.76 -25.39
C HIS A 327 -15.08 -17.84 -24.30
N LEU A 328 -14.42 -17.54 -23.19
CA LEU A 328 -14.45 -18.34 -21.96
C LEU A 328 -15.64 -17.88 -21.10
N PHE A 329 -16.64 -18.74 -20.91
CA PHE A 329 -17.90 -18.37 -20.28
C PHE A 329 -18.24 -19.26 -19.08
N ARG A 330 -18.73 -18.65 -17.99
CA ARG A 330 -19.25 -19.33 -16.79
C ARG A 330 -18.35 -20.46 -16.24
N GLY A 331 -17.04 -20.25 -16.29
CA GLY A 331 -16.09 -21.10 -15.58
C GLY A 331 -16.27 -20.91 -14.08
N VAL A 332 -16.43 -22.01 -13.32
CA VAL A 332 -16.62 -21.97 -11.87
C VAL A 332 -15.60 -22.86 -11.15
N ALA A 333 -14.87 -22.31 -10.20
CA ALA A 333 -14.01 -23.08 -9.30
C ALA A 333 -14.68 -23.17 -7.92
N ASN A 334 -15.31 -24.31 -7.62
CA ASN A 334 -15.94 -24.53 -6.32
C ASN A 334 -14.87 -24.79 -5.25
N ALA A 335 -15.07 -24.22 -4.07
CA ALA A 335 -14.21 -24.52 -2.92
C ALA A 335 -14.32 -25.98 -2.44
N SER A 336 -15.46 -26.64 -2.74
CA SER A 336 -15.75 -28.03 -2.36
C SER A 336 -14.93 -29.08 -3.12
N ASP A 337 -14.36 -28.74 -4.28
CA ASP A 337 -13.64 -29.69 -5.14
C ASP A 337 -12.31 -30.20 -4.53
N GLY A 338 -11.99 -29.75 -3.31
CA GLY A 338 -10.84 -30.19 -2.51
C GLY A 338 -11.15 -30.65 -1.08
N GLU A 339 -12.42 -30.79 -0.66
CA GLU A 339 -12.73 -31.22 0.73
C GLU A 339 -12.30 -32.67 1.05
N ASP A 340 -12.19 -33.54 0.03
CA ASP A 340 -11.60 -34.88 0.17
C ASP A 340 -10.04 -34.88 0.12
N GLY A 341 -9.42 -33.71 0.01
CA GLY A 341 -7.97 -33.54 0.17
C GLY A 341 -7.56 -33.68 1.64
N PRO A 342 -6.32 -34.14 1.94
CA PRO A 342 -5.83 -34.15 3.32
C PRO A 342 -5.85 -32.73 3.88
N ALA A 343 -6.25 -32.55 5.15
CA ALA A 343 -6.52 -31.24 5.75
C ALA A 343 -5.32 -30.26 5.81
N ASP A 344 -4.10 -30.73 5.51
CA ASP A 344 -2.88 -29.93 5.37
C ASP A 344 -2.61 -29.45 3.93
N ALA A 345 -3.44 -29.85 2.96
CA ALA A 345 -3.40 -29.34 1.59
C ALA A 345 -3.84 -27.88 1.60
N VAL A 346 -2.87 -26.98 1.40
CA VAL A 346 -3.06 -25.53 1.25
C VAL A 346 -4.29 -25.25 0.41
N SER A 347 -5.26 -24.52 0.99
CA SER A 347 -6.59 -24.28 0.43
C SER A 347 -6.52 -24.03 -1.09
N PRO A 348 -7.28 -24.80 -1.90
CA PRO A 348 -7.16 -24.78 -3.35
C PRO A 348 -7.58 -23.41 -3.92
N THR A 349 -6.58 -22.57 -4.12
CA THR A 349 -6.71 -21.29 -4.79
C THR A 349 -6.78 -21.56 -6.29
N PHE A 350 -8.02 -21.62 -6.79
CA PHE A 350 -8.31 -21.91 -8.19
C PHE A 350 -8.98 -20.71 -8.88
N GLY A 351 -8.72 -20.60 -10.18
CA GLY A 351 -9.40 -19.66 -11.09
C GLY A 351 -10.63 -20.30 -11.71
N GLY A 352 -11.73 -19.56 -11.81
CA GLY A 352 -12.99 -20.08 -12.35
C GLY A 352 -12.88 -20.57 -13.79
N ALA A 353 -12.16 -19.85 -14.65
CA ALA A 353 -11.92 -20.26 -16.04
C ALA A 353 -10.66 -21.14 -16.17
N VAL A 354 -9.52 -20.66 -15.70
CA VAL A 354 -8.21 -21.28 -15.89
C VAL A 354 -7.47 -21.36 -14.56
N SER A 355 -6.98 -22.55 -14.23
CA SER A 355 -6.09 -22.81 -13.09
C SER A 355 -4.75 -23.29 -13.64
N ALA A 356 -3.64 -22.69 -13.20
CA ALA A 356 -2.37 -22.84 -13.90
C ALA A 356 -1.15 -22.90 -12.96
N LEU A 357 -0.25 -23.86 -13.17
CA LEU A 357 0.93 -24.11 -12.33
C LEU A 357 2.18 -24.44 -13.17
N ILE A 358 3.24 -23.66 -12.98
CA ILE A 358 4.54 -23.78 -13.67
C ILE A 358 4.34 -23.90 -15.20
N CYS A 359 3.90 -22.81 -15.83
CA CYS A 359 3.33 -22.85 -17.18
C CYS A 359 3.46 -21.51 -17.92
N SER A 360 3.14 -21.53 -19.22
CA SER A 360 2.98 -20.30 -20.02
C SER A 360 1.54 -20.21 -20.56
N ILE A 361 0.83 -19.13 -20.26
CA ILE A 361 -0.51 -18.89 -20.80
C ILE A 361 -0.48 -17.64 -21.66
N GLU A 362 -1.08 -17.73 -22.84
CA GLU A 362 -1.24 -16.60 -23.75
C GLU A 362 -2.70 -16.50 -24.24
N LEU A 363 -3.31 -15.33 -24.06
CA LEU A 363 -4.66 -15.00 -24.56
C LEU A 363 -4.56 -13.84 -25.55
N GLU A 364 -5.06 -14.02 -26.77
CA GLU A 364 -5.15 -12.96 -27.78
C GLU A 364 -6.58 -12.79 -28.29
N ARG A 365 -7.12 -11.57 -28.18
CA ARG A 365 -8.48 -11.20 -28.60
C ARG A 365 -9.57 -12.12 -28.01
N CYS A 366 -9.41 -12.54 -26.76
CA CYS A 366 -10.38 -13.37 -26.06
C CYS A 366 -11.43 -12.54 -25.32
N LEU A 367 -12.60 -13.14 -25.10
CA LEU A 367 -13.58 -12.66 -24.14
C LEU A 367 -13.60 -13.64 -22.97
N VAL A 368 -13.59 -13.15 -21.74
CA VAL A 368 -13.69 -13.97 -20.53
C VAL A 368 -14.77 -13.35 -19.66
N SER A 369 -15.86 -14.06 -19.38
CA SER A 369 -16.96 -13.44 -18.65
C SER A 369 -17.80 -14.36 -17.78
N HIS A 370 -18.40 -13.76 -16.74
CA HIS A 370 -19.25 -14.45 -15.76
C HIS A 370 -18.56 -15.63 -15.07
N CYS A 371 -17.23 -15.57 -14.94
CA CYS A 371 -16.43 -16.61 -14.29
C CYS A 371 -16.28 -16.32 -12.80
N THR A 372 -16.43 -17.35 -11.99
CA THR A 372 -16.38 -17.25 -10.52
C THR A 372 -15.39 -18.25 -9.94
N GLY A 373 -14.51 -17.83 -9.03
CA GLY A 373 -13.58 -18.76 -8.40
C GLY A 373 -13.04 -18.27 -7.07
N PHE A 374 -12.53 -19.19 -6.26
CA PHE A 374 -12.11 -18.90 -4.89
C PHE A 374 -10.82 -18.07 -4.81
N GLY A 375 -9.82 -18.39 -5.66
CA GLY A 375 -8.57 -17.64 -5.77
C GLY A 375 -8.63 -16.53 -6.83
N ALA A 376 -9.26 -16.79 -7.97
CA ALA A 376 -9.51 -15.79 -8.99
C ALA A 376 -10.88 -16.01 -9.65
N GLY A 377 -11.58 -14.95 -10.04
CA GLY A 377 -12.83 -15.13 -10.79
C GLY A 377 -12.61 -15.86 -12.11
N ALA A 378 -11.57 -15.50 -12.88
CA ALA A 378 -11.24 -16.17 -14.13
C ALA A 378 -9.92 -16.96 -14.10
N ILE A 379 -8.76 -16.29 -13.94
CA ILE A 379 -7.44 -16.92 -14.16
C ILE A 379 -6.63 -16.91 -12.87
N TRP A 380 -6.30 -18.10 -12.36
CA TRP A 380 -5.31 -18.28 -11.31
C TRP A 380 -4.03 -18.86 -11.90
N ILE A 381 -2.88 -18.21 -11.65
CA ILE A 381 -1.57 -18.67 -12.13
C ILE A 381 -0.53 -18.69 -11.01
N GLN A 382 0.18 -19.82 -10.86
CA GLN A 382 1.11 -20.04 -9.77
C GLN A 382 2.49 -20.55 -10.21
N GLY A 383 3.51 -20.24 -9.40
CA GLY A 383 4.87 -20.77 -9.53
C GLY A 383 5.72 -19.96 -10.50
N GLN A 384 6.71 -20.61 -11.13
CA GLN A 384 7.50 -20.01 -12.21
C GLN A 384 6.69 -20.03 -13.51
N SER A 385 5.78 -19.08 -13.65
CA SER A 385 4.80 -19.05 -14.74
C SER A 385 4.68 -17.68 -15.39
N THR A 386 4.35 -17.68 -16.68
CA THR A 386 4.14 -16.45 -17.46
C THR A 386 2.69 -16.38 -17.93
N LEU A 387 2.05 -15.22 -17.78
CA LEU A 387 0.74 -14.92 -18.33
C LEU A 387 0.85 -13.71 -19.27
N VAL A 388 0.57 -13.90 -20.55
CA VAL A 388 0.52 -12.83 -21.54
C VAL A 388 -0.91 -12.68 -22.04
N ILE A 389 -1.45 -11.47 -22.00
CA ILE A 389 -2.80 -11.20 -22.48
C ILE A 389 -2.78 -9.96 -23.36
N ARG A 390 -3.35 -10.07 -24.56
CA ARG A 390 -3.42 -9.00 -25.57
C ARG A 390 -4.84 -8.81 -26.08
N GLU A 391 -5.25 -7.57 -26.24
CA GLU A 391 -6.51 -7.17 -26.91
C GLU A 391 -7.77 -7.89 -26.37
N SER A 392 -7.76 -8.30 -25.10
CA SER A 392 -8.77 -9.22 -24.53
C SER A 392 -9.64 -8.54 -23.46
N ASN A 393 -10.88 -8.99 -23.37
CA ASN A 393 -11.90 -8.41 -22.49
C ASN A 393 -12.25 -9.36 -21.34
N PHE A 394 -12.28 -8.84 -20.11
CA PHE A 394 -12.80 -9.50 -18.92
C PHE A 394 -14.04 -8.74 -18.45
N ALA A 395 -15.15 -9.45 -18.23
CA ALA A 395 -16.42 -8.84 -17.82
C ALA A 395 -17.12 -9.68 -16.75
N ASP A 396 -17.58 -9.04 -15.67
CA ASP A 396 -18.39 -9.68 -14.63
C ASP A 396 -17.70 -10.91 -14.01
N CYS A 397 -16.36 -10.91 -13.94
CA CYS A 397 -15.59 -11.94 -13.26
C CYS A 397 -15.55 -11.64 -11.76
N VAL A 398 -15.86 -12.64 -10.92
CA VAL A 398 -16.04 -12.45 -9.48
C VAL A 398 -15.19 -13.45 -8.70
N GLN A 399 -14.30 -12.97 -7.83
CA GLN A 399 -13.66 -13.81 -6.84
C GLN A 399 -14.65 -14.06 -5.68
N GLY A 400 -15.18 -15.29 -5.63
CA GLY A 400 -16.17 -15.72 -4.65
C GLY A 400 -15.53 -16.26 -3.37
N GLY A 401 -16.24 -16.13 -2.24
CA GLY A 401 -15.82 -16.68 -0.95
C GLY A 401 -15.66 -15.61 0.14
N ASP A 402 -15.95 -16.00 1.37
CA ASP A 402 -16.44 -15.08 2.43
C ASP A 402 -15.33 -14.34 3.20
N GLY A 403 -14.20 -14.04 2.55
CA GLY A 403 -13.26 -13.01 3.00
C GLY A 403 -11.95 -13.45 3.66
N VAL A 404 -11.47 -14.69 3.41
CA VAL A 404 -10.12 -15.13 3.84
C VAL A 404 -9.03 -14.88 2.78
N GLY A 405 -8.71 -13.59 2.60
CA GLY A 405 -7.32 -13.18 2.36
C GLY A 405 -6.99 -12.62 0.99
N PHE A 406 -6.85 -13.49 -0.02
CA PHE A 406 -6.04 -13.18 -1.21
C PHE A 406 -6.61 -13.77 -2.50
N GLY A 407 -7.56 -13.07 -3.11
CA GLY A 407 -8.05 -13.40 -4.44
C GLY A 407 -8.44 -12.17 -5.25
N GLY A 408 -8.23 -12.25 -6.57
CA GLY A 408 -8.42 -11.15 -7.52
C GLY A 408 -9.59 -11.40 -8.49
N GLY A 409 -10.36 -10.37 -8.80
CA GLY A 409 -11.69 -10.56 -9.37
C GLY A 409 -11.71 -11.15 -10.78
N ALA A 410 -10.75 -10.80 -11.65
CA ALA A 410 -10.54 -11.50 -12.91
C ALA A 410 -9.30 -12.39 -12.88
N ILE A 411 -8.14 -11.83 -12.51
CA ILE A 411 -6.84 -12.51 -12.55
C ILE A 411 -6.25 -12.47 -11.14
N ALA A 412 -5.70 -13.58 -10.67
CA ALA A 412 -4.79 -13.60 -9.54
C ALA A 412 -3.55 -14.44 -9.82
N SER A 413 -2.42 -14.05 -9.25
CA SER A 413 -1.21 -14.88 -9.28
C SER A 413 -0.53 -15.03 -7.93
N ALA A 414 0.15 -16.17 -7.77
CA ALA A 414 0.98 -16.50 -6.63
C ALA A 414 2.37 -16.99 -7.08
N GLY A 415 3.46 -16.61 -6.41
CA GLY A 415 4.79 -17.12 -6.75
C GLY A 415 5.62 -16.23 -7.67
N ASP A 416 6.65 -16.81 -8.26
CA ASP A 416 7.57 -16.14 -9.20
C ASP A 416 6.93 -15.96 -10.59
N THR A 417 5.80 -15.26 -10.63
CA THR A 417 4.98 -15.09 -11.83
C THR A 417 5.25 -13.77 -12.54
N THR A 418 5.32 -13.81 -13.87
CA THR A 418 5.32 -12.59 -14.71
C THR A 418 3.99 -12.49 -15.43
N ILE A 419 3.30 -11.36 -15.25
CA ILE A 419 2.06 -11.03 -15.96
C ILE A 419 2.33 -9.84 -16.89
N LEU A 420 1.97 -9.98 -18.15
CA LEU A 420 1.98 -8.94 -19.17
C LEU A 420 0.57 -8.75 -19.74
N LEU A 421 -0.03 -7.60 -19.48
CA LEU A 421 -1.32 -7.20 -20.05
C LEU A 421 -1.10 -6.09 -21.08
N ARG A 422 -1.73 -6.20 -22.25
CA ARG A 422 -1.67 -5.18 -23.31
C ARG A 422 -3.03 -4.97 -23.96
N GLU A 423 -3.51 -3.73 -23.99
CA GLU A 423 -4.74 -3.35 -24.68
C GLU A 423 -5.96 -4.17 -24.20
N CYS A 424 -5.96 -4.58 -22.92
CA CYS A 424 -7.02 -5.35 -22.30
C CYS A 424 -8.06 -4.44 -21.64
N SER A 425 -9.32 -4.90 -21.59
CA SER A 425 -10.37 -4.23 -20.80
C SER A 425 -10.91 -5.12 -19.69
N PHE A 426 -11.17 -4.52 -18.53
CA PHE A 426 -11.76 -5.17 -17.36
C PHE A 426 -13.02 -4.38 -16.94
N TYR A 427 -14.19 -5.01 -17.01
CA TYR A 427 -15.49 -4.41 -16.70
C TYR A 427 -16.13 -5.09 -15.51
N ALA A 428 -16.55 -4.31 -14.50
CA ALA A 428 -17.32 -4.76 -13.34
C ALA A 428 -16.76 -5.99 -12.58
N CYS A 429 -15.46 -6.27 -12.73
CA CYS A 429 -14.81 -7.39 -12.04
C CYS A 429 -14.73 -7.10 -10.54
N ALA A 430 -15.00 -8.10 -9.70
CA ALA A 430 -15.18 -7.92 -8.25
C ALA A 430 -14.40 -8.95 -7.42
N ALA A 431 -13.85 -8.53 -6.28
CA ALA A 431 -13.18 -9.42 -5.33
C ALA A 431 -13.61 -9.16 -3.88
N SER A 432 -13.82 -10.23 -3.10
CA SER A 432 -13.98 -10.12 -1.63
C SER A 432 -12.64 -9.86 -0.92
N GLY A 433 -11.54 -10.25 -1.57
CA GLY A 433 -10.16 -9.94 -1.21
C GLY A 433 -9.63 -8.67 -1.88
N SER A 434 -8.56 -8.78 -2.65
CA SER A 434 -7.76 -7.65 -3.11
C SER A 434 -7.50 -7.73 -4.61
N GLY A 435 -7.54 -6.62 -5.35
CA GLY A 435 -7.32 -6.61 -6.80
C GLY A 435 -8.60 -6.94 -7.56
N GLY A 436 -9.54 -5.99 -7.65
CA GLY A 436 -10.89 -6.24 -8.19
C GLY A 436 -10.89 -6.68 -9.66
N ALA A 437 -9.88 -6.28 -10.44
CA ALA A 437 -9.52 -6.95 -11.69
C ALA A 437 -8.31 -7.88 -11.51
N VAL A 438 -7.19 -7.36 -10.98
CA VAL A 438 -5.90 -8.07 -10.96
C VAL A 438 -5.28 -8.07 -9.56
N LEU A 439 -5.04 -9.27 -9.02
CA LEU A 439 -4.19 -9.51 -7.86
C LEU A 439 -2.85 -10.10 -8.28
N ARG A 440 -1.75 -9.53 -7.82
CA ARG A 440 -0.43 -10.17 -7.87
C ARG A 440 0.03 -10.41 -6.45
N GLN A 441 0.23 -11.65 -6.06
CA GLN A 441 0.72 -12.05 -4.75
C GLN A 441 2.10 -12.70 -4.87
N GLY A 442 3.13 -12.06 -4.32
CA GLY A 442 4.43 -12.72 -4.18
C GLY A 442 4.38 -13.82 -3.13
N VAL A 443 5.32 -14.77 -3.18
CA VAL A 443 5.55 -15.63 -2.03
C VAL A 443 6.09 -14.75 -0.89
N PRO A 444 5.44 -14.65 0.28
CA PRO A 444 6.13 -14.23 1.47
C PRO A 444 7.05 -15.38 1.87
N THR A 445 8.30 -15.38 1.38
CA THR A 445 9.29 -16.45 1.62
C THR A 445 9.74 -16.46 3.08
N GLY A 446 8.88 -16.99 3.95
CA GLY A 446 9.03 -17.01 5.39
C GLY A 446 8.62 -15.69 6.06
N PHE A 447 7.53 -15.73 6.85
CA PHE A 447 7.03 -14.63 7.70
C PHE A 447 8.03 -14.06 8.73
N ALA A 448 9.27 -14.57 8.79
CA ALA A 448 10.22 -14.34 9.88
C ALA A 448 11.61 -13.85 9.47
N LYS A 449 11.90 -13.58 8.18
CA LYS A 449 13.19 -13.00 7.75
C LYS A 449 13.05 -11.62 7.12
N VAL A 450 12.95 -10.63 8.02
CA VAL A 450 13.42 -9.24 7.93
C VAL A 450 12.95 -8.43 6.71
N PHE A 451 12.38 -7.25 6.97
CA PHE A 451 11.97 -6.24 5.98
C PHE A 451 13.15 -5.56 5.24
N SER A 452 14.22 -6.29 4.92
CA SER A 452 15.26 -5.82 4.00
C SER A 452 14.71 -5.87 2.58
N ALA A 453 14.19 -4.73 2.11
CA ALA A 453 13.75 -4.49 0.73
C ALA A 453 14.95 -4.43 -0.26
N SER A 454 15.79 -5.47 -0.21
CA SER A 454 16.90 -5.80 -1.09
C SER A 454 16.68 -7.15 -1.78
N ASN A 455 15.84 -8.02 -1.22
CA ASN A 455 15.38 -9.27 -1.86
C ASN A 455 14.13 -9.04 -2.73
N GLU A 456 14.14 -7.96 -3.53
CA GLU A 456 13.26 -7.91 -4.70
C GLU A 456 13.80 -8.92 -5.71
N THR A 457 13.30 -10.17 -5.68
CA THR A 457 13.56 -11.14 -6.74
C THR A 457 12.97 -10.58 -8.03
N ALA A 458 13.84 -10.12 -8.94
CA ALA A 458 13.44 -9.40 -10.15
C ALA A 458 12.52 -10.21 -11.09
N ALA A 459 12.42 -11.53 -10.87
CA ALA A 459 11.72 -12.51 -11.68
C ALA A 459 10.20 -12.29 -11.81
N ALA A 460 9.56 -11.59 -10.87
CA ALA A 460 8.10 -11.57 -10.80
C ALA A 460 7.53 -10.15 -10.86
N GLN A 461 6.96 -9.83 -12.02
CA GLN A 461 6.56 -8.49 -12.46
C GLN A 461 5.10 -8.50 -12.91
N LEU A 462 4.33 -7.45 -12.61
CA LEU A 462 3.05 -7.16 -13.25
C LEU A 462 3.25 -5.93 -14.14
N ARG A 463 3.14 -6.11 -15.46
CA ARG A 463 3.26 -5.04 -16.46
C ARG A 463 1.95 -4.89 -17.23
N VAL A 464 1.47 -3.66 -17.34
CA VAL A 464 0.17 -3.33 -17.92
C VAL A 464 0.32 -2.13 -18.84
N TYR A 465 -0.06 -2.28 -20.11
CA TYR A 465 0.07 -1.25 -21.13
C TYR A 465 -1.26 -1.04 -21.87
N GLY A 466 -1.75 0.20 -21.99
CA GLY A 466 -2.94 0.48 -22.81
C GLY A 466 -4.25 -0.11 -22.29
N CYS A 467 -4.33 -0.49 -21.01
CA CYS A 467 -5.47 -1.24 -20.46
C CYS A 467 -6.52 -0.34 -19.79
N LEU A 468 -7.79 -0.75 -19.88
CA LEU A 468 -8.94 -0.11 -19.23
C LEU A 468 -9.47 -0.96 -18.07
N PHE A 469 -9.65 -0.35 -16.91
CA PHE A 469 -10.31 -0.91 -15.74
C PHE A 469 -11.53 -0.04 -15.43
N ASN A 470 -12.75 -0.58 -15.56
CA ASN A 470 -13.99 0.18 -15.47
C ASN A 470 -14.96 -0.47 -14.48
N GLY A 471 -15.29 0.24 -13.40
CA GLY A 471 -16.22 -0.23 -12.37
C GLY A 471 -15.73 -1.44 -11.57
N CYS A 472 -14.43 -1.76 -11.60
CA CYS A 472 -13.86 -2.87 -10.83
C CYS A 472 -13.92 -2.58 -9.32
N SER A 473 -14.19 -3.60 -8.50
CA SER A 473 -14.37 -3.43 -7.05
C SER A 473 -13.63 -4.48 -6.21
N ALA A 474 -13.11 -4.08 -5.05
CA ALA A 474 -12.42 -5.00 -4.13
C ALA A 474 -12.58 -4.60 -2.67
N ARG A 475 -12.05 -5.43 -1.74
CA ARG A 475 -11.75 -4.95 -0.38
C ARG A 475 -10.47 -4.12 -0.33
N GLN A 476 -9.50 -4.34 -1.23
CA GLN A 476 -8.28 -3.52 -1.40
C GLN A 476 -7.85 -3.47 -2.87
N GLY A 477 -7.46 -2.32 -3.41
CA GLY A 477 -7.03 -2.22 -4.82
C GLY A 477 -8.16 -2.53 -5.79
N GLY A 478 -9.12 -1.62 -5.94
CA GLY A 478 -10.36 -1.87 -6.69
C GLY A 478 -10.15 -2.28 -8.14
N ALA A 479 -9.10 -1.80 -8.81
CA ALA A 479 -8.63 -2.35 -10.08
C ALA A 479 -7.47 -3.35 -9.86
N ILE A 480 -6.37 -2.89 -9.27
CA ILE A 480 -5.12 -3.64 -9.16
C ILE A 480 -4.65 -3.68 -7.70
N SER A 481 -4.26 -4.86 -7.23
CA SER A 481 -3.51 -5.04 -5.98
C SER A 481 -2.21 -5.78 -6.25
N ALA A 482 -1.07 -5.13 -6.08
CA ALA A 482 0.25 -5.73 -6.21
C ALA A 482 0.91 -5.89 -4.83
N LEU A 483 0.95 -7.12 -4.34
CA LEU A 483 1.58 -7.50 -3.08
C LEU A 483 2.94 -8.12 -3.40
N TRP A 484 4.01 -7.42 -3.02
CA TRP A 484 5.41 -7.76 -3.33
C TRP A 484 5.70 -7.66 -4.84
N GLY A 485 6.95 -7.37 -5.25
CA GLY A 485 7.41 -7.35 -6.65
C GLY A 485 6.83 -6.29 -7.61
N GLY A 486 7.56 -6.01 -8.69
CA GLY A 486 7.38 -4.78 -9.49
C GLY A 486 6.00 -4.63 -10.15
N LEU A 487 5.49 -3.40 -10.12
CA LEU A 487 4.30 -2.97 -10.86
C LEU A 487 4.69 -1.87 -11.86
N GLU A 488 4.41 -2.11 -13.14
CA GLU A 488 4.61 -1.15 -14.23
C GLU A 488 3.27 -0.92 -14.94
N LEU A 489 2.77 0.31 -14.91
CA LEU A 489 1.56 0.75 -15.61
C LEU A 489 1.93 1.86 -16.59
N ASP A 490 1.46 1.76 -17.83
CA ASP A 490 1.67 2.80 -18.84
C ASP A 490 0.44 2.92 -19.75
N ASP A 491 0.02 4.14 -20.04
CA ASP A 491 -1.15 4.46 -20.87
C ASP A 491 -2.43 3.72 -20.41
N CYS A 492 -2.60 3.55 -19.09
CA CYS A 492 -3.71 2.80 -18.51
C CYS A 492 -4.80 3.73 -17.95
N SER A 493 -6.06 3.27 -17.97
CA SER A 493 -7.19 4.03 -17.43
C SER A 493 -7.94 3.23 -16.38
N CYS A 494 -8.10 3.78 -15.18
CA CYS A 494 -8.95 3.27 -14.11
C CYS A 494 -10.13 4.23 -13.90
N VAL A 495 -11.35 3.79 -14.18
CA VAL A 495 -12.56 4.63 -14.15
C VAL A 495 -13.62 4.00 -13.25
N GLY A 496 -14.13 4.76 -12.28
CA GLY A 496 -15.20 4.31 -11.38
C GLY A 496 -14.86 3.10 -10.51
N CYS A 497 -13.58 2.73 -10.40
CA CYS A 497 -13.13 1.63 -9.56
C CYS A 497 -13.33 1.94 -8.07
N SER A 498 -13.59 0.91 -7.25
CA SER A 498 -13.89 1.11 -5.84
C SER A 498 -13.24 0.11 -4.90
N ALA A 499 -12.92 0.54 -3.67
CA ALA A 499 -12.39 -0.37 -2.67
C ALA A 499 -12.91 -0.11 -1.25
N PHE A 500 -13.23 -1.17 -0.50
CA PHE A 500 -13.64 -1.02 0.91
C PHE A 500 -12.49 -0.59 1.83
N LYS A 501 -11.24 -0.77 1.44
CA LYS A 501 -10.01 -0.33 2.10
C LYS A 501 -8.95 -0.01 1.05
N SER A 502 -7.92 0.76 1.41
CA SER A 502 -6.64 0.88 0.68
C SER A 502 -6.71 0.81 -0.85
N GLY A 503 -6.87 1.97 -1.51
CA GLY A 503 -6.67 2.10 -2.95
C GLY A 503 -7.90 1.72 -3.78
N SER A 504 -8.73 2.69 -4.15
CA SER A 504 -9.89 2.48 -5.02
C SER A 504 -9.52 2.03 -6.43
N ALA A 505 -8.35 2.44 -6.95
CA ALA A 505 -7.79 1.88 -8.17
C ALA A 505 -6.62 0.94 -7.85
N ILE A 506 -5.58 1.44 -7.16
CA ILE A 506 -4.31 0.74 -6.96
C ILE A 506 -3.98 0.58 -5.48
N ASN A 507 -3.66 -0.65 -5.08
CA ASN A 507 -3.07 -0.99 -3.78
C ASN A 507 -1.70 -1.66 -4.00
N VAL A 508 -0.62 -1.11 -3.43
CA VAL A 508 0.71 -1.74 -3.52
C VAL A 508 1.42 -1.82 -2.18
N VAL A 509 2.02 -2.98 -1.90
CA VAL A 509 2.76 -3.23 -0.65
C VAL A 509 4.15 -3.80 -0.95
N ALA A 510 5.18 -3.07 -0.52
CA ALA A 510 6.60 -3.43 -0.57
C ALA A 510 7.14 -3.75 -1.98
N THR A 511 6.94 -2.84 -2.94
CA THR A 511 7.38 -3.02 -4.34
C THR A 511 7.79 -1.72 -5.03
N ARG A 512 8.60 -1.78 -6.09
CA ARG A 512 8.73 -0.68 -7.06
C ARG A 512 7.46 -0.53 -7.88
N VAL A 513 6.94 0.70 -7.91
CA VAL A 513 5.81 1.09 -8.74
C VAL A 513 6.24 2.17 -9.72
N SER A 514 5.97 1.94 -11.00
CA SER A 514 6.08 2.95 -12.06
C SER A 514 4.74 3.09 -12.74
N VAL A 515 4.21 4.32 -12.80
CA VAL A 515 2.97 4.65 -13.52
C VAL A 515 3.26 5.81 -14.47
N ALA A 516 3.03 5.60 -15.76
CA ALA A 516 3.19 6.61 -16.80
C ALA A 516 1.87 6.85 -17.54
N ARG A 517 1.61 8.09 -17.98
CA ARG A 517 0.53 8.46 -18.93
C ARG A 517 -0.86 7.94 -18.57
N SER A 518 -1.11 7.65 -17.30
CA SER A 518 -2.31 6.93 -16.87
C SER A 518 -3.37 7.89 -16.33
N LEU A 519 -4.64 7.46 -16.40
CA LEU A 519 -5.80 8.19 -15.89
C LEU A 519 -6.46 7.41 -14.75
N PHE A 520 -6.64 8.06 -13.61
CA PHE A 520 -7.47 7.58 -12.50
C PHE A 520 -8.64 8.53 -12.37
N ARG A 521 -9.87 8.05 -12.57
CA ARG A 521 -11.05 8.92 -12.59
C ARG A 521 -12.24 8.37 -11.82
N GLY A 522 -12.79 9.17 -10.91
CA GLY A 522 -14.00 8.80 -10.17
C GLY A 522 -13.79 7.57 -9.27
N CYS A 523 -12.55 7.27 -8.87
CA CYS A 523 -12.25 6.07 -8.10
C CYS A 523 -12.46 6.36 -6.60
N ASN A 524 -13.50 5.77 -6.00
CA ASN A 524 -13.86 6.01 -4.59
C ASN A 524 -13.53 4.82 -3.68
N ALA A 525 -12.95 5.06 -2.51
CA ALA A 525 -12.71 4.03 -1.52
C ALA A 525 -13.09 4.49 -0.12
N LYS A 526 -13.43 3.54 0.76
CA LYS A 526 -13.79 3.93 2.12
C LYS A 526 -12.59 4.42 2.91
N ASP A 527 -11.48 3.68 2.91
CA ASP A 527 -10.30 4.11 3.67
C ASP A 527 -9.49 5.15 2.88
N PHE A 528 -8.76 4.75 1.83
CA PHE A 528 -7.81 5.61 1.09
C PHE A 528 -8.13 5.61 -0.41
N GLY A 529 -8.04 6.77 -1.09
CA GLY A 529 -8.54 7.05 -2.45
C GLY A 529 -7.84 6.30 -3.60
N ALA A 530 -7.63 6.95 -4.75
CA ALA A 530 -7.18 6.30 -6.00
C ALA A 530 -5.98 5.34 -5.82
N VAL A 531 -4.91 5.82 -5.21
CA VAL A 531 -3.63 5.10 -5.13
C VAL A 531 -3.17 5.02 -3.68
N TYR A 532 -3.03 3.80 -3.16
CA TYR A 532 -2.48 3.51 -1.84
C TYR A 532 -1.18 2.72 -1.96
N LEU A 533 -0.13 3.20 -1.28
CA LEU A 533 1.20 2.61 -1.31
C LEU A 533 1.76 2.46 0.10
N SER A 534 2.32 1.29 0.39
CA SER A 534 2.99 1.00 1.66
C SER A 534 4.37 0.40 1.42
N LEU A 535 5.42 1.02 1.99
CA LEU A 535 6.82 0.56 1.91
C LEU A 535 7.39 0.49 0.48
N SER A 536 6.78 1.20 -0.46
CA SER A 536 7.00 1.09 -1.91
C SER A 536 7.56 2.39 -2.48
N PRO A 537 8.71 2.40 -3.19
CA PRO A 537 9.10 3.55 -3.99
C PRO A 537 8.17 3.69 -5.21
N LEU A 538 7.74 4.92 -5.49
CA LEU A 538 6.83 5.26 -6.57
C LEU A 538 7.50 6.21 -7.56
N ASN A 539 7.26 5.99 -8.85
CA ASN A 539 7.45 6.97 -9.90
C ASN A 539 6.12 7.18 -10.66
N LEU A 540 5.57 8.39 -10.60
CA LEU A 540 4.46 8.84 -11.43
C LEU A 540 4.98 9.80 -12.50
N ARG A 541 4.58 9.59 -13.76
CA ARG A 541 4.87 10.52 -14.85
C ARG A 541 3.64 10.74 -15.72
N GLU A 542 3.41 11.98 -16.17
CA GLU A 542 2.37 12.31 -17.15
C GLU A 542 0.96 11.78 -16.76
N THR A 543 0.70 11.62 -15.46
CA THR A 543 -0.45 10.89 -14.92
C THR A 543 -1.51 11.85 -14.36
N VAL A 544 -2.78 11.53 -14.58
CA VAL A 544 -3.93 12.33 -14.14
C VAL A 544 -4.73 11.56 -13.09
N ILE A 545 -5.01 12.18 -11.95
CA ILE A 545 -5.90 11.68 -10.90
C ILE A 545 -7.04 12.70 -10.75
N ASP A 546 -8.22 12.38 -11.24
CA ASP A 546 -9.36 13.31 -11.33
C ASP A 546 -10.61 12.79 -10.60
N SER A 547 -11.24 13.63 -9.79
CA SER A 547 -12.52 13.31 -9.13
C SER A 547 -12.46 12.04 -8.26
N CYS A 548 -11.30 11.74 -7.66
CA CYS A 548 -11.11 10.58 -6.78
C CYS A 548 -11.29 11.00 -5.31
N SER A 549 -11.99 10.18 -4.54
CA SER A 549 -12.40 10.50 -3.16
C SER A 549 -12.07 9.36 -2.20
N ALA A 550 -12.11 9.66 -0.89
CA ALA A 550 -12.27 8.63 0.12
C ALA A 550 -13.30 9.00 1.18
N ASP A 551 -14.29 8.12 1.39
CA ASP A 551 -15.43 8.39 2.29
C ASP A 551 -15.01 8.52 3.76
N GLY A 552 -13.90 7.88 4.15
CA GLY A 552 -13.33 7.86 5.50
C GLY A 552 -12.28 8.94 5.77
N GLY A 553 -12.21 9.97 4.92
CA GLY A 553 -11.47 11.19 5.23
C GLY A 553 -10.06 11.28 4.65
N ASN A 554 -9.54 10.22 4.03
CA ASN A 554 -8.14 10.15 3.61
C ASN A 554 -7.93 10.61 2.15
N PRO A 555 -6.68 10.80 1.69
CA PRO A 555 -6.41 11.43 0.41
C PRO A 555 -6.81 10.62 -0.82
N ALA A 556 -6.86 11.33 -1.95
CA ALA A 556 -6.86 10.73 -3.29
C ALA A 556 -5.59 9.92 -3.60
N LEU A 557 -4.42 10.31 -3.08
CA LEU A 557 -3.16 9.60 -3.20
C LEU A 557 -2.42 9.50 -1.85
N VAL A 558 -1.97 8.29 -1.53
CA VAL A 558 -1.37 7.96 -0.23
C VAL A 558 -0.05 7.22 -0.40
N ALA A 559 1.04 7.80 0.11
CA ALA A 559 2.38 7.22 0.09
C ALA A 559 2.93 7.09 1.52
N LEU A 560 2.86 5.87 2.09
CA LEU A 560 3.26 5.60 3.48
C LEU A 560 4.55 4.76 3.57
N GLY A 561 5.52 5.25 4.34
CA GLY A 561 6.73 4.52 4.75
C GLY A 561 7.65 4.09 3.60
N GLY A 562 7.54 4.73 2.44
CA GLY A 562 8.29 4.41 1.23
C GLY A 562 9.59 5.21 1.11
N ARG A 563 10.66 4.60 0.56
CA ARG A 563 11.98 5.27 0.41
C ARG A 563 11.92 6.58 -0.36
N THR A 564 11.26 6.56 -1.52
CA THR A 564 11.25 7.67 -2.49
C THR A 564 9.93 7.71 -3.25
N PHE A 565 9.25 8.85 -3.23
CA PHE A 565 8.11 9.18 -4.07
C PHE A 565 8.56 10.18 -5.13
N GLN A 566 8.36 9.87 -6.40
CA GLN A 566 8.66 10.76 -7.52
C GLN A 566 7.39 10.98 -8.34
N MET A 567 7.11 12.22 -8.70
CA MET A 567 5.93 12.62 -9.46
C MET A 567 6.32 13.74 -10.43
N SER A 568 6.10 13.54 -11.72
CA SER A 568 6.58 14.44 -12.77
C SER A 568 5.52 14.71 -13.83
N SER A 569 5.25 15.98 -14.13
CA SER A 569 4.22 16.39 -15.11
C SER A 569 2.83 15.77 -14.86
N CYS A 570 2.47 15.56 -13.59
CA CYS A 570 1.21 14.91 -13.20
C CYS A 570 0.16 15.94 -12.75
N THR A 571 -1.12 15.61 -12.90
CA THR A 571 -2.25 16.43 -12.44
C THR A 571 -3.07 15.67 -11.40
N VAL A 572 -3.39 16.30 -10.28
CA VAL A 572 -4.41 15.82 -9.33
C VAL A 572 -5.50 16.88 -9.21
N SER A 573 -6.75 16.52 -9.48
CA SER A 573 -7.87 17.47 -9.51
C SER A 573 -9.20 16.95 -8.98
N ASN A 574 -10.08 17.87 -8.58
CA ASN A 574 -11.48 17.64 -8.21
C ASN A 574 -11.67 16.62 -7.08
N SER A 575 -10.65 16.41 -6.25
CA SER A 575 -10.68 15.41 -5.18
C SER A 575 -11.30 16.02 -3.93
N THR A 576 -12.44 15.49 -3.51
CA THR A 576 -13.20 15.97 -2.36
C THR A 576 -13.13 14.97 -1.21
N ILE A 577 -13.01 15.52 0.00
CA ILE A 577 -13.11 14.74 1.24
C ILE A 577 -14.37 15.20 1.97
N PRO A 578 -15.36 14.31 2.22
CA PRO A 578 -16.62 14.71 2.85
C PRO A 578 -16.41 15.35 4.22
N GLU A 579 -17.15 16.42 4.52
CA GLU A 579 -17.08 17.16 5.79
C GLU A 579 -17.43 16.27 7.00
N ASP A 580 -18.36 15.34 6.82
CA ASP A 580 -18.78 14.37 7.83
C ASP A 580 -17.90 13.10 7.89
N ALA A 581 -16.80 13.05 7.12
CA ALA A 581 -15.93 11.87 7.08
C ALA A 581 -15.27 11.65 8.45
N PRO A 582 -15.61 10.57 9.18
CA PRO A 582 -15.13 10.41 10.54
C PRO A 582 -13.65 10.02 10.52
N ALA A 583 -12.82 10.74 11.27
CA ALA A 583 -11.38 10.49 11.44
C ALA A 583 -11.09 9.20 12.26
N GLN A 584 -11.62 8.07 11.80
CA GLN A 584 -11.76 6.82 12.56
C GLN A 584 -10.78 5.72 12.16
N PHE A 585 -10.09 5.82 11.01
CA PHE A 585 -9.27 4.70 10.51
C PHE A 585 -7.76 4.87 10.68
N ALA A 586 -7.32 4.54 11.89
CA ALA A 586 -5.94 4.19 12.19
C ALA A 586 -5.65 2.74 11.76
N PRO A 587 -4.79 2.45 10.75
CA PRO A 587 -4.27 1.11 10.48
C PRO A 587 -3.58 0.42 11.68
N ARG A 588 -3.28 1.14 12.77
CA ARG A 588 -2.87 0.56 14.06
C ARG A 588 -3.64 1.18 15.23
N PRO A 589 -4.10 0.39 16.22
CA PRO A 589 -4.73 0.94 17.43
C PRO A 589 -3.79 1.92 18.16
N GLY A 590 -4.14 3.21 18.14
CA GLY A 590 -3.38 4.30 18.77
C GLY A 590 -2.70 5.28 17.82
N GLU A 591 -2.58 4.99 16.51
CA GLU A 591 -1.98 5.89 15.52
C GLU A 591 -3.09 6.63 14.74
N SER A 592 -3.69 7.68 15.30
CA SER A 592 -4.63 8.52 14.54
C SER A 592 -3.88 9.24 13.42
N PHE A 593 -4.10 8.84 12.18
CA PHE A 593 -3.55 9.58 11.05
C PHE A 593 -4.25 10.93 10.97
N PRO A 594 -3.50 12.03 10.90
CA PRO A 594 -4.05 13.22 10.28
C PRO A 594 -4.47 12.82 8.87
N THR A 595 -5.77 12.95 8.64
CA THR A 595 -6.33 12.96 7.30
C THR A 595 -5.66 14.09 6.50
N ALA A 596 -5.67 13.97 5.17
CA ALA A 596 -4.96 14.90 4.28
C ALA A 596 -5.61 14.93 2.91
N GLY A 597 -5.34 15.99 2.14
CA GLY A 597 -6.11 16.37 0.94
C GLY A 597 -5.85 15.52 -0.30
N ALA A 598 -5.07 16.00 -1.27
CA ALA A 598 -4.77 15.19 -2.45
C ALA A 598 -3.64 14.17 -2.20
N ILE A 599 -2.59 14.56 -1.49
CA ILE A 599 -1.39 13.73 -1.25
C ILE A 599 -1.07 13.67 0.25
N ASN A 600 -0.91 12.47 0.81
CA ASN A 600 -0.27 12.28 2.13
C ASN A 600 1.09 11.59 1.98
N LEU A 601 2.13 12.24 2.50
CA LEU A 601 3.50 11.78 2.58
C LEU A 601 3.85 11.50 4.03
N TRP A 602 4.00 10.21 4.38
CA TRP A 602 4.43 9.81 5.72
C TRP A 602 5.73 9.00 5.68
N ASN A 603 6.75 9.45 6.40
CA ASN A 603 8.05 8.77 6.53
C ASN A 603 8.66 8.37 5.16
N CYS A 604 8.76 9.36 4.27
CA CYS A 604 9.25 9.20 2.90
C CYS A 604 9.95 10.46 2.38
N ASN A 605 10.67 10.34 1.27
CA ASN A 605 11.27 11.46 0.54
C ASN A 605 10.53 11.66 -0.79
N ALA A 606 9.90 12.82 -0.98
CA ALA A 606 9.08 13.13 -2.13
C ALA A 606 9.75 14.16 -3.06
N PHE A 607 9.62 13.94 -4.37
CA PHE A 607 10.11 14.82 -5.42
C PHE A 607 8.97 15.06 -6.42
N LEU A 608 8.45 16.28 -6.46
CA LEU A 608 7.40 16.71 -7.37
C LEU A 608 8.00 17.72 -8.36
N ASP A 609 7.93 17.43 -9.65
CA ASP A 609 8.38 18.34 -10.71
C ASP A 609 7.25 18.64 -11.69
N SER A 610 7.01 19.92 -11.96
CA SER A 610 6.07 20.39 -12.99
C SER A 610 4.65 19.83 -12.82
N CYS A 611 4.22 19.63 -11.57
CA CYS A 611 2.94 19.03 -11.22
C CYS A 611 1.85 20.07 -10.95
N VAL A 612 0.59 19.69 -11.19
CA VAL A 612 -0.60 20.52 -10.94
C VAL A 612 -1.47 19.85 -9.89
N LEU A 613 -1.65 20.47 -8.73
CA LEU A 613 -2.59 20.04 -7.70
C LEU A 613 -3.68 21.12 -7.59
N ARG A 614 -4.92 20.82 -7.98
CA ARG A 614 -5.97 21.85 -8.00
C ARG A 614 -7.38 21.39 -7.71
N ASP A 615 -8.24 22.30 -7.28
CA ASP A 615 -9.67 22.04 -7.04
C ASP A 615 -9.86 20.89 -6.01
N ILE A 616 -9.19 21.00 -4.85
CA ILE A 616 -9.17 19.95 -3.81
C ILE A 616 -9.77 20.51 -2.53
N ASP A 617 -10.98 20.08 -2.18
CA ASP A 617 -11.68 20.53 -0.97
C ASP A 617 -11.54 19.48 0.15
N ASN A 618 -10.63 19.74 1.09
CA ASN A 618 -10.37 18.91 2.26
C ASN A 618 -10.83 19.64 3.53
N LYS A 619 -12.11 19.53 3.85
CA LYS A 619 -12.70 20.23 5.00
C LYS A 619 -12.32 19.68 6.37
N VAL A 620 -11.82 18.45 6.43
CA VAL A 620 -11.67 17.70 7.68
C VAL A 620 -10.28 17.82 8.31
N SER A 621 -9.26 18.32 7.58
CA SER A 621 -7.88 18.05 7.99
C SER A 621 -6.79 18.96 7.38
N SER A 622 -5.52 18.60 7.59
CA SER A 622 -4.35 19.40 7.21
C SER A 622 -3.83 19.05 5.82
N GLY A 623 -3.22 20.02 5.12
CA GLY A 623 -2.58 19.82 3.82
C GLY A 623 -3.62 19.61 2.72
N GLY A 624 -4.25 20.69 2.26
CA GLY A 624 -5.35 20.62 1.29
C GLY A 624 -4.92 20.09 -0.08
N ALA A 625 -3.75 20.48 -0.57
CA ALA A 625 -3.10 19.76 -1.68
C ALA A 625 -2.21 18.62 -1.16
N MET A 626 -1.38 18.90 -0.14
CA MET A 626 -0.37 17.95 0.34
C MET A 626 -0.11 18.08 1.85
N LEU A 627 -0.11 16.94 2.55
CA LEU A 627 0.42 16.81 3.91
C LEU A 627 1.80 16.13 3.87
N VAL A 628 2.76 16.69 4.58
CA VAL A 628 4.11 16.15 4.81
C VAL A 628 4.25 15.89 6.30
N GLN A 629 4.37 14.61 6.69
CA GLN A 629 4.48 14.18 8.09
C GLN A 629 5.70 13.26 8.26
N GLN A 630 6.60 13.59 9.18
CA GLN A 630 7.88 12.86 9.38
C GLN A 630 8.63 12.59 8.06
N ALA A 631 8.50 13.49 7.07
CA ALA A 631 8.86 13.26 5.68
C ALA A 631 9.63 14.46 5.09
N SER A 632 10.31 14.26 3.97
CA SER A 632 10.87 15.34 3.16
C SER A 632 10.12 15.49 1.84
N ALA A 633 9.91 16.71 1.37
CA ALA A 633 9.27 17.00 0.09
C ALA A 633 10.01 18.13 -0.65
N LEU A 634 10.41 17.88 -1.90
CA LEU A 634 10.97 18.85 -2.82
C LEU A 634 9.99 19.07 -3.99
N LEU A 635 9.45 20.28 -4.10
CA LEU A 635 8.56 20.71 -5.18
C LEU A 635 9.31 21.68 -6.09
N THR A 636 9.29 21.42 -7.39
CA THR A 636 9.89 22.29 -8.42
C THR A 636 8.86 22.57 -9.50
N ASN A 637 8.72 23.83 -9.95
CA ASN A 637 7.80 24.24 -11.03
C ASN A 637 6.32 23.82 -10.83
N CYS A 638 5.87 23.61 -9.60
CA CYS A 638 4.53 23.09 -9.31
C CYS A 638 3.49 24.22 -9.20
N LEU A 639 2.25 23.92 -9.64
CA LEU A 639 1.07 24.77 -9.45
C LEU A 639 0.14 24.12 -8.42
N LEU A 640 -0.17 24.85 -7.35
CA LEU A 640 -1.09 24.44 -6.30
C LEU A 640 -2.21 25.49 -6.23
N SER A 641 -3.46 25.15 -6.58
CA SER A 641 -4.53 26.17 -6.62
C SER A 641 -5.93 25.67 -6.30
N HIS A 642 -6.78 26.54 -5.73
CA HIS A 642 -8.15 26.16 -5.33
C HIS A 642 -8.17 24.95 -4.36
N CYS A 643 -7.28 24.94 -3.38
CA CYS A 643 -7.17 23.89 -2.36
C CYS A 643 -7.64 24.41 -0.99
N GLY A 644 -8.44 23.61 -0.29
CA GLY A 644 -9.01 23.93 1.03
C GLY A 644 -8.53 22.98 2.12
N ALA A 645 -8.25 23.49 3.32
CA ALA A 645 -7.84 22.69 4.49
C ALA A 645 -8.33 23.27 5.83
N VAL A 646 -8.22 22.50 6.92
CA VAL A 646 -8.22 23.04 8.30
C VAL A 646 -6.91 23.79 8.57
N ALA A 647 -5.78 23.21 8.13
CA ALA A 647 -4.47 23.84 8.19
C ALA A 647 -3.62 23.57 6.94
N GLY A 648 -2.89 24.56 6.43
CA GLY A 648 -2.09 24.43 5.20
C GLY A 648 -2.95 24.16 3.97
N GLY A 649 -3.70 25.18 3.52
CA GLY A 649 -4.67 25.08 2.42
C GLY A 649 -4.09 24.48 1.13
N ALA A 650 -2.84 24.82 0.79
CA ALA A 650 -2.04 24.11 -0.20
C ALA A 650 -1.20 23.01 0.47
N VAL A 651 -0.28 23.39 1.36
CA VAL A 651 0.71 22.46 1.94
C VAL A 651 0.76 22.59 3.45
N CYS A 652 0.78 21.47 4.16
CA CYS A 652 1.10 21.41 5.58
C CYS A 652 2.32 20.51 5.80
N ALA A 653 3.36 21.00 6.44
CA ALA A 653 4.48 20.22 6.94
C ALA A 653 4.37 20.12 8.47
N THR A 654 4.44 18.91 9.03
CA THR A 654 4.31 18.65 10.47
C THR A 654 5.22 17.53 10.96
N GLU A 655 5.40 17.42 12.28
CA GLU A 655 6.21 16.40 12.96
C GLU A 655 7.64 16.28 12.40
N PHE A 656 8.43 17.34 12.57
CA PHE A 656 9.84 17.41 12.15
C PHE A 656 10.06 17.14 10.64
N SER A 657 9.08 17.49 9.80
CA SER A 657 9.19 17.35 8.34
C SER A 657 10.07 18.43 7.71
N SER A 658 10.47 18.22 6.46
CA SER A 658 11.08 19.25 5.61
C SER A 658 10.30 19.42 4.31
N CYS A 659 10.01 20.66 3.93
CA CYS A 659 9.39 20.98 2.65
C CYS A 659 10.15 22.11 1.96
N SER A 660 10.65 21.85 0.76
CA SER A 660 11.34 22.83 -0.08
C SER A 660 10.56 23.04 -1.37
N MET A 661 10.29 24.29 -1.73
CA MET A 661 9.57 24.68 -2.94
C MET A 661 10.38 25.67 -3.76
N HIS A 662 10.55 25.37 -5.06
CA HIS A 662 11.31 26.18 -6.02
C HIS A 662 10.44 26.49 -7.23
N TYR A 663 10.36 27.76 -7.63
CA TYR A 663 9.60 28.19 -8.82
C TYR A 663 8.11 27.76 -8.80
N CYS A 664 7.55 27.60 -7.61
CA CYS A 664 6.17 27.12 -7.43
C CYS A 664 5.18 28.28 -7.35
N THR A 665 3.97 28.06 -7.87
CA THR A 665 2.84 28.99 -7.77
C THR A 665 1.78 28.40 -6.85
N ILE A 666 1.40 29.15 -5.82
CA ILE A 666 0.34 28.80 -4.87
C ILE A 666 -0.73 29.89 -4.97
N SER A 667 -1.96 29.55 -5.37
CA SER A 667 -3.00 30.56 -5.59
C SER A 667 -4.40 30.13 -5.19
N GLN A 668 -5.21 31.08 -4.69
CA GLN A 668 -6.65 30.85 -4.45
C GLN A 668 -6.94 29.68 -3.50
N THR A 669 -6.02 29.36 -2.59
CA THR A 669 -6.19 28.33 -1.56
C THR A 669 -6.72 28.93 -0.27
N PHE A 670 -7.30 28.11 0.60
CA PHE A 670 -7.88 28.59 1.86
C PHE A 670 -7.66 27.63 3.02
N ALA A 671 -7.66 28.17 4.25
CA ALA A 671 -7.69 27.33 5.45
C ALA A 671 -8.57 27.90 6.56
N TYR A 672 -9.27 27.01 7.27
CA TYR A 672 -10.21 27.38 8.32
C TYR A 672 -9.53 27.84 9.63
N VAL A 673 -8.32 27.38 9.94
CA VAL A 673 -7.66 27.64 11.24
C VAL A 673 -6.22 28.16 11.12
N LYS A 674 -5.33 27.50 10.36
CA LYS A 674 -3.88 27.83 10.31
C LYS A 674 -3.31 27.76 8.90
N GLY A 675 -2.81 28.86 8.34
CA GLY A 675 -2.09 28.84 7.05
C GLY A 675 -2.98 28.49 5.86
N GLY A 676 -3.68 29.48 5.29
CA GLY A 676 -4.47 29.33 4.06
C GLY A 676 -3.66 28.91 2.82
N GLY A 677 -2.35 29.17 2.80
CA GLY A 677 -1.43 28.71 1.76
C GLY A 677 -0.57 27.57 2.28
N VAL A 678 0.49 27.92 3.02
CA VAL A 678 1.45 26.94 3.54
C VAL A 678 1.55 27.01 5.06
N ALA A 679 1.56 25.86 5.72
CA ALA A 679 1.79 25.71 7.15
C ALA A 679 3.03 24.86 7.43
N ALA A 680 3.86 25.28 8.39
CA ALA A 680 4.95 24.50 8.98
C ALA A 680 4.74 24.43 10.50
N LEU A 681 4.56 23.22 11.02
CA LEU A 681 4.16 22.93 12.39
C LEU A 681 5.15 21.96 13.07
N ASP A 682 5.16 21.94 14.40
CA ASP A 682 5.77 20.89 15.22
C ASP A 682 7.22 20.53 14.84
N GLY A 683 8.11 21.53 14.90
CA GLY A 683 9.55 21.34 14.64
C GLY A 683 9.92 21.16 13.17
N SER A 684 9.00 21.43 12.24
CA SER A 684 9.25 21.27 10.81
C SER A 684 10.09 22.41 10.21
N SER A 685 10.58 22.20 9.00
CA SER A 685 11.33 23.16 8.20
C SER A 685 10.65 23.43 6.85
N LEU A 686 10.58 24.70 6.47
CA LEU A 686 10.02 25.15 5.20
C LEU A 686 11.06 26.01 4.45
N THR A 687 11.29 25.71 3.18
CA THR A 687 12.12 26.54 2.29
C THR A 687 11.31 26.94 1.08
N LEU A 688 11.18 28.24 0.82
CA LEU A 688 10.53 28.80 -0.36
C LEU A 688 11.56 29.61 -1.13
N THR A 689 11.77 29.32 -2.42
CA THR A 689 12.73 30.04 -3.26
C THR A 689 12.10 30.33 -4.62
N ASP A 690 12.11 31.60 -5.03
CA ASP A 690 11.55 32.04 -6.33
C ASP A 690 10.05 31.65 -6.50
N CYS A 691 9.28 31.65 -5.40
CA CYS A 691 7.86 31.25 -5.39
C CYS A 691 6.90 32.44 -5.49
N ALA A 692 5.72 32.20 -6.06
CA ALA A 692 4.61 33.14 -6.10
C ALA A 692 3.42 32.60 -5.28
N ILE A 693 2.95 33.39 -4.31
CA ILE A 693 1.83 33.05 -3.43
C ILE A 693 0.78 34.16 -3.56
N SER A 694 -0.45 33.84 -3.99
CA SER A 694 -1.46 34.88 -4.19
C SER A 694 -2.91 34.49 -3.86
N ASP A 695 -3.74 35.49 -3.59
CA ASP A 695 -5.20 35.38 -3.46
C ASP A 695 -5.65 34.34 -2.41
N ILE A 696 -4.85 34.20 -1.35
CA ILE A 696 -5.05 33.20 -0.29
C ILE A 696 -6.07 33.69 0.74
N ALA A 697 -7.01 32.83 1.14
CA ALA A 697 -7.95 33.11 2.24
C ALA A 697 -7.52 32.43 3.55
N GLY A 698 -7.22 33.23 4.56
CA GLY A 698 -6.47 32.83 5.77
C GLY A 698 -5.04 33.37 5.72
N SER A 699 -4.19 32.96 6.67
CA SER A 699 -2.78 33.38 6.69
C SER A 699 -2.03 32.78 5.50
N SER A 700 -1.39 33.55 4.61
CA SER A 700 -0.76 32.94 3.44
C SER A 700 0.34 31.94 3.81
N LEU A 701 1.12 32.29 4.83
CA LEU A 701 2.21 31.50 5.40
C LEU A 701 2.06 31.44 6.92
N TYR A 702 2.18 30.24 7.49
CA TYR A 702 2.04 30.01 8.93
C TYR A 702 3.16 29.11 9.45
N VAL A 703 3.88 29.57 10.48
CA VAL A 703 5.06 28.89 11.04
C VAL A 703 4.89 28.78 12.54
N GLU A 704 4.69 27.58 13.07
CA GLU A 704 4.51 27.34 14.51
C GLU A 704 5.54 26.34 15.03
N GLN A 705 6.31 26.75 16.04
CA GLN A 705 7.41 25.97 16.63
C GLN A 705 8.36 25.35 15.58
N SER A 706 8.52 26.05 14.46
CA SER A 706 9.12 25.55 13.21
C SER A 706 10.05 26.61 12.60
N GLN A 707 10.78 26.24 11.55
CA GLN A 707 11.67 27.15 10.82
C GLN A 707 11.17 27.37 9.39
N ALA A 708 11.26 28.61 8.90
CA ALA A 708 10.98 28.95 7.51
C ALA A 708 12.09 29.83 6.92
N PHE A 709 12.54 29.50 5.70
CA PHE A 709 13.50 30.28 4.92
C PHE A 709 12.83 30.68 3.61
N ILE A 710 12.61 31.97 3.40
CA ILE A 710 11.84 32.48 2.26
C ILE A 710 12.73 33.43 1.47
N ARG A 711 13.01 33.07 0.21
CA ARG A 711 13.97 33.74 -0.67
C ARG A 711 13.31 34.15 -1.99
N ARG A 712 13.55 35.39 -2.44
CA ARG A 712 13.15 35.91 -3.76
C ARG A 712 11.69 35.61 -4.15
N SER A 713 10.80 35.61 -3.16
CA SER A 713 9.41 35.14 -3.31
C SER A 713 8.42 36.28 -3.15
N THR A 714 7.26 36.19 -3.81
CA THR A 714 6.21 37.20 -3.74
C THR A 714 4.97 36.65 -3.04
N VAL A 715 4.42 37.41 -2.10
CA VAL A 715 3.16 37.15 -1.40
C VAL A 715 2.20 38.29 -1.70
N ALA A 716 1.09 38.01 -2.39
CA ALA A 716 0.20 39.04 -2.95
C ALA A 716 -1.29 38.81 -2.65
N SER A 717 -2.04 39.86 -2.38
CA SER A 717 -3.52 39.82 -2.27
C SER A 717 -4.09 38.83 -1.23
N CYS A 718 -3.28 38.40 -0.26
CA CYS A 718 -3.69 37.41 0.73
C CYS A 718 -4.50 38.06 1.85
N SER A 719 -5.60 37.43 2.28
CA SER A 719 -6.50 38.01 3.27
C SER A 719 -6.94 37.01 4.34
N ALA A 720 -6.76 37.38 5.61
CA ALA A 720 -7.26 36.59 6.75
C ALA A 720 -8.80 36.61 6.93
N LEU A 721 -9.55 37.14 5.95
CA LEU A 721 -11.02 37.17 5.89
C LEU A 721 -11.62 35.76 5.66
N GLY A 722 -11.51 34.87 6.65
CA GLY A 722 -12.02 33.50 6.55
C GLY A 722 -12.30 32.78 7.87
N VAL A 723 -11.57 33.08 8.95
CA VAL A 723 -11.72 32.40 10.25
C VAL A 723 -12.99 32.87 10.99
N ARG A 724 -14.15 32.32 10.63
CA ARG A 724 -15.46 32.77 11.15
C ARG A 724 -15.89 32.11 12.47
N ASP A 725 -15.33 30.95 12.82
CA ASP A 725 -15.94 30.06 13.83
C ASP A 725 -15.27 30.09 15.21
N GLY A 726 -14.86 31.27 15.68
CA GLY A 726 -14.48 31.51 17.08
C GLY A 726 -13.26 30.74 17.60
N SER A 727 -12.55 30.02 16.74
CA SER A 727 -11.44 29.10 17.05
C SER A 727 -10.13 29.78 17.48
N GLY A 728 -10.13 31.10 17.71
CA GLY A 728 -8.96 31.88 18.11
C GLY A 728 -7.86 31.98 17.05
N GLY A 729 -8.20 31.76 15.77
CA GLY A 729 -7.22 31.63 14.68
C GLY A 729 -6.25 32.81 14.56
N SER A 730 -4.96 32.49 14.63
CA SER A 730 -3.82 33.39 14.48
C SER A 730 -3.60 33.73 12.99
N GLY A 731 -4.40 34.65 12.49
CA GLY A 731 -4.47 35.00 11.06
C GLY A 731 -3.80 36.32 10.68
N GLY A 732 -2.50 36.29 10.41
CA GLY A 732 -1.79 37.37 9.72
C GLY A 732 -1.88 37.22 8.20
N GLY A 733 -2.25 38.27 7.46
CA GLY A 733 -2.63 38.15 6.04
C GLY A 733 -1.50 37.63 5.14
N GLY A 734 -0.29 38.16 5.32
CA GLY A 734 0.93 37.64 4.73
C GLY A 734 1.48 36.46 5.53
N LEU A 735 2.35 36.74 6.50
CA LEU A 735 3.07 35.77 7.30
C LEU A 735 2.62 35.77 8.76
N CYS A 736 2.56 34.60 9.38
CA CYS A 736 2.34 34.45 10.82
C CYS A 736 3.38 33.49 11.41
N VAL A 737 4.09 33.92 12.46
CA VAL A 737 5.12 33.12 13.16
C VAL A 737 4.77 33.02 14.64
N SER A 738 4.67 31.80 15.17
CA SER A 738 4.27 31.50 16.55
C SER A 738 5.29 30.56 17.20
N GLY A 739 6.20 31.11 18.00
CA GLY A 739 7.24 30.32 18.68
C GLY A 739 8.25 29.63 17.74
N GLY A 740 8.28 30.02 16.46
CA GLY A 740 9.24 29.56 15.45
C GLY A 740 10.17 30.69 14.97
N VAL A 741 10.88 30.45 13.88
CA VAL A 741 11.76 31.42 13.21
C VAL A 741 11.39 31.50 11.73
N ALA A 742 11.32 32.71 11.17
CA ALA A 742 11.22 32.92 9.74
C ALA A 742 12.32 33.88 9.28
N GLU A 743 13.14 33.44 8.33
CA GLU A 743 14.17 34.23 7.66
C GLU A 743 13.67 34.65 6.27
N LEU A 744 13.80 35.94 5.95
CA LEU A 744 13.29 36.56 4.74
C LEU A 744 14.44 37.22 3.97
N GLU A 745 14.61 36.88 2.70
CA GLU A 745 15.62 37.43 1.79
C GLU A 745 14.94 37.79 0.46
N ASP A 746 14.95 39.05 0.04
CA ASP A 746 14.30 39.53 -1.18
C ASP A 746 12.80 39.13 -1.31
N VAL A 747 12.05 39.15 -0.20
CA VAL A 747 10.63 38.78 -0.17
C VAL A 747 9.73 40.02 -0.29
N ALA A 748 8.77 40.00 -1.21
CA ALA A 748 7.82 41.07 -1.42
C ALA A 748 6.42 40.71 -0.91
N PHE A 749 5.86 41.52 -0.01
CA PHE A 749 4.47 41.41 0.45
C PHE A 749 3.65 42.58 -0.12
N THR A 750 2.57 42.28 -0.85
CA THR A 750 1.75 43.29 -1.55
C THR A 750 0.26 43.04 -1.36
N SER A 751 -0.50 44.08 -0.99
CA SER A 751 -1.96 44.00 -0.82
C SER A 751 -2.46 42.92 0.17
N CYS A 752 -1.61 42.45 1.09
CA CYS A 752 -2.00 41.52 2.14
C CYS A 752 -2.80 42.22 3.25
N SER A 753 -3.77 41.53 3.85
CA SER A 753 -4.66 42.09 4.88
C SER A 753 -4.98 41.09 6.00
N SER A 754 -4.90 41.53 7.25
CA SER A 754 -5.44 40.79 8.40
C SER A 754 -6.68 41.47 8.97
N PHE A 755 -7.57 40.67 9.54
CA PHE A 755 -8.71 41.12 10.36
C PHE A 755 -8.61 40.64 11.82
N GLY A 756 -7.49 40.03 12.21
CA GLY A 756 -7.24 39.49 13.56
C GLY A 756 -6.31 40.35 14.42
N THR A 757 -6.21 39.97 15.70
CA THR A 757 -5.37 40.62 16.74
C THR A 757 -3.85 40.42 16.57
N LEU A 758 -3.43 39.65 15.56
CA LEU A 758 -2.04 39.30 15.29
C LEU A 758 -1.68 39.70 13.84
N GLY A 759 -0.93 40.80 13.71
CA GLY A 759 -0.08 41.23 12.57
C GLY A 759 -0.58 41.08 11.12
N GLY A 760 -0.69 42.18 10.37
CA GLY A 760 -1.18 42.14 8.98
C GLY A 760 -0.17 41.87 7.86
N GLY A 761 1.14 41.94 8.15
CA GLY A 761 2.23 41.71 7.20
C GLY A 761 2.96 40.42 7.52
#